data_AF-A0A0H4B665-F1
#
_entry.id   AF-A0A0H4B665-F1
#
_cell.length_a   1.000
_cell.length_b   1.000
_cell.length_c   1.000
_cell.angle_alpha   90.00
_cell.angle_beta   90.00
_cell.angle_gamma   90.00
#
_symmetry.space_group_name_H-M   'P 1'
#
loop_
_entity.id
_entity.type
_entity.pdbx_description
1 polymer ?
#
loop_
_entity_poly.entity_id
_entity_poly.type
_entity_poly.pdbx_seq_one_letter_code
_entity_poly.pdbx_strand_id
1 'polypeptide(L)'
;MTDFFTSGLTYQVNPAGSDITDFNPTVDRLDFGQISVHGLILGSLPDGTAAIVNPWADQVQTLQGLRWNDLSLDNLGVVGNEHLRQDIGAVLSWEQNIGARHSGTVYVRSHQFGVQEVINGFDPQTDKINFLYTGTRERLSVVDTDQGLLIQFQPTNQSVLLTGVQRSDLIGANLEFHHDQVMEDNLEVPFGFSAEQVSLVSRAGLLTPLAPSGASTDGDQVRVGLMVNPDSTVMEQESSHSMHDHSRHHHSMSSGGMAAMSSDSMMAVMVPASSSSGELQASVAGTLYSGGMSGTLTLSNLSDVALTEWSFSFLTNQPGFESWSSESSVTNLGGGRYQVWLTPPAWGLEIPAGESVDLSFNASSVGLPDSGVLTNALLFVAEPDTGVVSSAPPANGDTSSLTVDAIPPVVEASPSLEAPSPVDPASSVERFPEMDGPSVMADLQGLSVSATINGGWSGVFAGEITVANLGDVSAGTDWSVALVMDAPLTLVSNFEVQSALRSDGRYDVSLSPKVWSAPLDPGESQTSYYQAAGEATDPAQVFDFAVVEAGDRSVTTSEQMTSPADISESAIAEAAETEFSGIVEPNASIESNASSGPSLEPPNVNADKRIVTYFEEWGVYERDINLSDVNGQAMTHLNYSFFDVKADGSVELFDSYAAQEKRFDAVDQVSRTFTKVEYQAVDPALIAVYNSDQYTITETADSVTVTSVPVGWNDAGPKDAGNFEQLRRFKELNPHVELGFALGGWTLSDEFSTAFATQSGRDRFTSDVVDIFQNNKFFSVIDFDWEYPGGGGASGNASSSNDGANFALVLEQLRAELDALELQTGGSYEVSVATAGGSEKLSNLNLSAIDPYVDFYNVMAYDFHGGWENQTGHQAAMTGDSNKYDVTTAVSFFEEAGVDLSKVVLGVPAYTRAWGGVDDGGTFGYQQLGSGVEAEGSFEAGVYDYKDIVTDVITGQTDLYWDDNGKAAFSYDGDEWSSIETTATIAGKAAYIQEKNLGGMMFWALSNDAKGELSLVETADDILRQGASYVGAVENAPEFDYILGGNGEFSISDFTALA
;
A
#
# COMPACT_ATOMS: atom_id res chain seq x y z
N MET A 1 -26.78 -38.75 3.12
CA MET A 1 -27.76 -39.81 3.48
C MET A 1 -29.05 -39.14 3.95
N THR A 2 -30.17 -39.85 4.14
CA THR A 2 -31.35 -39.28 4.81
C THR A 2 -31.15 -39.35 6.32
N ASP A 3 -30.97 -38.20 6.98
CA ASP A 3 -30.64 -38.17 8.40
C ASP A 3 -31.84 -38.60 9.27
N PHE A 4 -31.61 -39.55 10.19
CA PHE A 4 -32.66 -40.28 10.90
C PHE A 4 -32.56 -40.11 12.42
N PHE A 5 -32.26 -38.89 12.88
CA PHE A 5 -32.15 -38.53 14.29
C PHE A 5 -33.28 -37.58 14.70
N THR A 6 -34.20 -38.04 15.54
CA THR A 6 -35.43 -37.32 15.90
C THR A 6 -35.73 -37.38 17.41
N SER A 7 -35.00 -36.59 18.21
CA SER A 7 -35.45 -36.20 19.56
C SER A 7 -34.71 -35.04 20.23
N GLY A 8 -33.45 -34.76 19.88
CA GLY A 8 -32.68 -33.66 20.47
C GLY A 8 -32.95 -32.28 19.88
N LEU A 9 -32.37 -31.26 20.53
CA LEU A 9 -32.30 -29.87 20.10
C LEU A 9 -31.01 -29.58 19.34
N THR A 10 -31.05 -28.61 18.44
CA THR A 10 -29.86 -28.01 17.83
C THR A 10 -29.69 -26.59 18.35
N TYR A 11 -28.53 -26.31 18.93
CA TYR A 11 -28.14 -25.00 19.44
C TYR A 11 -27.24 -24.32 18.40
N GLN A 12 -27.61 -23.09 17.99
CA GLN A 12 -26.76 -22.28 17.12
C GLN A 12 -25.55 -21.78 17.90
N VAL A 13 -24.37 -21.98 17.33
CA VAL A 13 -23.10 -21.53 17.86
C VAL A 13 -22.85 -20.09 17.42
N ASN A 14 -22.59 -19.21 18.37
CA ASN A 14 -22.25 -17.81 18.11
C ASN A 14 -21.50 -17.25 19.35
N PRO A 15 -20.25 -16.75 19.23
CA PRO A 15 -19.52 -16.17 20.36
C PRO A 15 -20.24 -15.01 21.06
N ALA A 16 -21.01 -14.21 20.31
CA ALA A 16 -21.85 -13.12 20.84
C ALA A 16 -23.25 -13.61 21.30
N GLY A 17 -23.52 -14.91 21.19
CA GLY A 17 -24.77 -15.55 21.59
C GLY A 17 -24.87 -15.75 23.10
N SER A 18 -26.10 -15.86 23.61
CA SER A 18 -26.32 -16.25 25.01
C SER A 18 -25.81 -17.67 25.28
N ASP A 19 -25.29 -17.88 26.49
CA ASP A 19 -24.93 -19.19 27.04
C ASP A 19 -25.91 -20.31 26.69
N ILE A 20 -25.35 -21.44 26.28
CA ILE A 20 -26.05 -22.68 25.98
C ILE A 20 -26.38 -23.36 27.32
N THR A 21 -27.68 -23.37 27.66
CA THR A 21 -28.21 -23.98 28.89
C THR A 21 -29.03 -25.22 28.60
N ASP A 22 -29.11 -26.12 29.59
CA ASP A 22 -29.85 -27.40 29.57
C ASP A 22 -29.47 -28.39 28.44
N PHE A 23 -28.34 -28.16 27.73
CA PHE A 23 -27.85 -29.02 26.64
C PHE A 23 -27.64 -30.46 27.11
N ASN A 24 -28.24 -31.41 26.39
CA ASN A 24 -28.19 -32.82 26.70
C ASN A 24 -27.20 -33.56 25.77
N PRO A 25 -25.99 -33.91 26.23
CA PRO A 25 -24.97 -34.55 25.38
C PRO A 25 -25.36 -35.94 24.84
N THR A 26 -26.48 -36.53 25.27
CA THR A 26 -26.96 -37.80 24.72
C THR A 26 -27.81 -37.67 23.45
N VAL A 27 -28.25 -36.45 23.08
CA VAL A 27 -29.14 -36.22 21.92
C VAL A 27 -28.97 -34.87 21.21
N ASP A 28 -28.43 -33.84 21.87
CA ASP A 28 -28.40 -32.46 21.34
C ASP A 28 -27.13 -32.17 20.51
N ARG A 29 -27.22 -31.17 19.63
CA ARG A 29 -26.17 -30.78 18.67
C ARG A 29 -25.82 -29.29 18.74
N LEU A 30 -24.56 -28.97 18.44
CA LEU A 30 -24.03 -27.64 18.16
C LEU A 30 -23.98 -27.41 16.64
N ASP A 31 -24.54 -26.31 16.15
CA ASP A 31 -24.51 -25.94 14.73
C ASP A 31 -23.63 -24.69 14.52
N PHE A 32 -22.53 -24.88 13.78
CA PHE A 32 -21.52 -23.85 13.47
C PHE A 32 -21.79 -23.16 12.13
N GLY A 33 -22.81 -23.57 11.38
CA GLY A 33 -23.17 -22.97 10.10
C GLY A 33 -22.01 -22.89 9.10
N GLN A 34 -21.82 -21.72 8.51
CA GLN A 34 -20.72 -21.36 7.60
C GLN A 34 -19.75 -20.34 8.25
N ILE A 35 -19.63 -20.34 9.58
CA ILE A 35 -18.74 -19.40 10.30
C ILE A 35 -17.28 -19.70 9.92
N SER A 36 -16.53 -18.66 9.58
CA SER A 36 -15.08 -18.75 9.33
C SER A 36 -14.32 -18.98 10.64
N VAL A 37 -13.21 -19.74 10.61
CA VAL A 37 -12.33 -19.93 11.76
C VAL A 37 -11.78 -18.61 12.32
N HIS A 38 -11.52 -17.62 11.44
CA HIS A 38 -11.16 -16.26 11.86
C HIS A 38 -12.23 -15.61 12.75
N GLY A 39 -13.51 -16.01 12.68
CA GLY A 39 -14.57 -15.47 13.54
C GLY A 39 -14.80 -16.26 14.84
N LEU A 40 -14.20 -17.45 14.99
CA LEU A 40 -14.59 -18.41 16.02
C LEU A 40 -13.51 -19.45 16.32
N ILE A 41 -13.10 -19.49 17.59
CA ILE A 41 -12.20 -20.51 18.14
C ILE A 41 -12.86 -21.28 19.30
N LEU A 42 -12.28 -22.43 19.67
CA LEU A 42 -12.74 -23.22 20.82
C LEU A 42 -11.95 -22.91 22.08
N GLY A 43 -12.69 -22.68 23.18
CA GLY A 43 -12.16 -22.35 24.50
C GLY A 43 -12.64 -23.31 25.60
N SER A 44 -11.88 -23.36 26.68
CA SER A 44 -12.20 -24.00 27.96
C SER A 44 -11.91 -22.99 29.06
N LEU A 45 -12.93 -22.55 29.78
CA LEU A 45 -12.77 -21.60 30.89
C LEU A 45 -11.99 -22.21 32.07
N PRO A 46 -11.47 -21.41 33.02
CA PRO A 46 -10.63 -21.92 34.12
C PRO A 46 -11.31 -22.92 35.08
N ASP A 47 -12.63 -23.06 35.06
CA ASP A 47 -13.38 -24.11 35.79
C ASP A 47 -13.60 -25.39 34.95
N GLY A 48 -13.14 -25.39 33.70
CA GLY A 48 -13.26 -26.44 32.70
C GLY A 48 -14.50 -26.35 31.80
N THR A 49 -15.34 -25.33 31.94
CA THR A 49 -16.55 -25.15 31.10
C THR A 49 -16.17 -24.94 29.63
N ALA A 50 -16.78 -25.69 28.72
CA ALA A 50 -16.61 -25.53 27.28
C ALA A 50 -17.17 -24.19 26.80
N ALA A 51 -16.45 -23.53 25.90
CA ALA A 51 -16.71 -22.17 25.48
C ALA A 51 -16.43 -21.97 23.97
N ILE A 52 -17.26 -21.15 23.34
CA ILE A 52 -17.14 -20.69 21.96
C ILE A 52 -16.69 -19.24 22.04
N VAL A 53 -15.58 -18.90 21.39
CA VAL A 53 -14.82 -17.66 21.64
C VAL A 53 -14.57 -16.92 20.34
N ASN A 54 -14.79 -15.61 20.32
CA ASN A 54 -14.33 -14.76 19.23
C ASN A 54 -12.82 -14.49 19.43
N PRO A 55 -11.93 -14.79 18.47
CA PRO A 55 -10.51 -14.55 18.64
C PRO A 55 -10.14 -13.05 18.72
N TRP A 56 -10.99 -12.15 18.23
CA TRP A 56 -10.73 -10.70 18.15
C TRP A 56 -11.45 -9.86 19.21
N ALA A 57 -12.53 -10.38 19.82
CA ALA A 57 -13.37 -9.65 20.78
C ALA A 57 -13.60 -10.41 22.09
N ASP A 58 -13.91 -9.70 23.18
CA ASP A 58 -14.34 -10.28 24.47
C ASP A 58 -15.79 -10.81 24.39
N GLN A 59 -15.99 -11.80 23.53
CA GLN A 59 -17.27 -12.47 23.26
C GLN A 59 -17.08 -13.97 23.47
N VAL A 60 -17.79 -14.50 24.47
CA VAL A 60 -17.73 -15.91 24.85
C VAL A 60 -19.12 -16.46 25.13
N GLN A 61 -19.54 -17.47 24.37
CA GLN A 61 -20.74 -18.27 24.62
C GLN A 61 -20.33 -19.57 25.32
N THR A 62 -20.79 -19.81 26.54
CA THR A 62 -20.44 -21.04 27.29
C THR A 62 -21.49 -22.14 27.16
N LEU A 63 -21.07 -23.40 27.31
CA LEU A 63 -21.94 -24.56 27.42
C LEU A 63 -22.08 -24.92 28.90
N GLN A 64 -23.06 -24.31 29.58
CA GLN A 64 -23.11 -24.28 31.04
C GLN A 64 -23.18 -25.69 31.66
N GLY A 65 -22.14 -26.02 32.44
CA GLY A 65 -22.03 -27.30 33.14
C GLY A 65 -21.49 -28.46 32.30
N LEU A 66 -21.01 -28.21 31.08
CA LEU A 66 -20.40 -29.19 30.19
C LEU A 66 -18.95 -28.85 29.88
N ARG A 67 -18.17 -29.88 29.54
CA ARG A 67 -16.79 -29.80 29.06
C ARG A 67 -16.67 -30.43 27.68
N TRP A 68 -15.60 -30.13 26.93
CA TRP A 68 -15.38 -30.75 25.62
C TRP A 68 -15.27 -32.29 25.67
N ASN A 69 -14.76 -32.85 26.77
CA ASN A 69 -14.76 -34.30 27.01
C ASN A 69 -16.16 -34.90 27.30
N ASP A 70 -17.17 -34.08 27.60
CA ASP A 70 -18.56 -34.55 27.76
C ASP A 70 -19.33 -34.60 26.42
N LEU A 71 -18.71 -34.16 25.33
CA LEU A 71 -19.26 -34.14 23.98
C LEU A 71 -18.60 -35.17 23.06
N SER A 72 -19.23 -35.44 21.92
CA SER A 72 -18.77 -36.34 20.87
C SER A 72 -19.07 -35.76 19.48
N LEU A 73 -18.55 -36.39 18.41
CA LEU A 73 -18.85 -35.96 17.03
C LEU A 73 -20.36 -36.02 16.70
N ASP A 74 -21.15 -36.87 17.36
CA ASP A 74 -22.61 -36.92 17.18
C ASP A 74 -23.31 -35.66 17.71
N ASN A 75 -22.65 -34.90 18.59
CA ASN A 75 -23.08 -33.60 19.13
C ASN A 75 -22.67 -32.41 18.26
N LEU A 76 -22.04 -32.64 17.11
CA LEU A 76 -21.71 -31.60 16.14
C LEU A 76 -22.68 -31.66 14.96
N GLY A 77 -23.02 -30.50 14.41
CA GLY A 77 -23.64 -30.36 13.11
C GLY A 77 -22.65 -30.59 11.97
N VAL A 78 -23.08 -30.26 10.76
CA VAL A 78 -22.16 -30.11 9.63
C VAL A 78 -21.46 -28.76 9.79
N VAL A 79 -20.12 -28.78 9.88
CA VAL A 79 -19.30 -27.57 10.02
C VAL A 79 -18.85 -27.15 8.62
N GLY A 80 -19.19 -25.94 8.17
CA GLY A 80 -18.98 -25.48 6.79
C GLY A 80 -17.52 -25.24 6.39
N ASN A 81 -16.79 -24.44 7.18
CA ASN A 81 -15.38 -24.12 6.97
C ASN A 81 -14.47 -25.33 7.28
N GLU A 82 -13.37 -25.50 6.53
CA GLU A 82 -12.45 -26.64 6.69
C GLU A 82 -11.51 -26.48 7.91
N HIS A 83 -10.80 -25.36 8.05
CA HIS A 83 -9.91 -25.14 9.19
C HIS A 83 -10.68 -25.22 10.52
N LEU A 84 -11.94 -24.76 10.56
CA LEU A 84 -12.80 -24.94 11.72
C LEU A 84 -13.18 -26.41 11.99
N ARG A 85 -13.33 -27.27 10.96
CA ARG A 85 -13.42 -28.73 11.17
C ARG A 85 -12.16 -29.26 11.81
N GLN A 86 -11.02 -28.83 11.31
CA GLN A 86 -9.70 -29.27 11.76
C GLN A 86 -9.44 -28.90 13.23
N ASP A 87 -9.68 -27.65 13.62
CA ASP A 87 -9.53 -27.14 14.99
C ASP A 87 -10.52 -27.77 16.00
N ILE A 88 -11.80 -27.93 15.64
CA ILE A 88 -12.77 -28.63 16.49
C ILE A 88 -12.34 -30.09 16.71
N GLY A 89 -11.86 -30.74 15.65
CA GLY A 89 -11.34 -32.10 15.69
C GLY A 89 -10.15 -32.25 16.65
N ALA A 90 -9.22 -31.29 16.60
CA ALA A 90 -8.04 -31.24 17.46
C ALA A 90 -8.38 -31.09 18.95
N VAL A 91 -9.27 -30.15 19.33
CA VAL A 91 -9.69 -29.93 20.72
C VAL A 91 -10.39 -31.16 21.31
N LEU A 92 -11.37 -31.73 20.59
CA LEU A 92 -12.08 -32.92 21.05
C LEU A 92 -11.13 -34.13 21.19
N SER A 93 -10.18 -34.27 20.27
CA SER A 93 -9.17 -35.35 20.33
C SER A 93 -8.24 -35.19 21.53
N TRP A 94 -7.83 -33.96 21.85
CA TRP A 94 -6.99 -33.73 23.03
C TRP A 94 -7.71 -34.14 24.32
N GLU A 95 -8.92 -33.63 24.52
CA GLU A 95 -9.68 -33.76 25.75
C GLU A 95 -10.14 -35.22 26.00
N GLN A 96 -10.47 -35.96 24.93
CA GLN A 96 -10.84 -37.37 25.00
C GLN A 96 -9.65 -38.35 25.01
N ASN A 97 -8.41 -37.84 24.98
CA ASN A 97 -7.19 -38.64 24.86
C ASN A 97 -7.20 -39.58 23.63
N ILE A 98 -7.54 -39.01 22.48
CA ILE A 98 -7.48 -39.63 21.14
C ILE A 98 -6.28 -39.04 20.40
N GLY A 99 -5.78 -39.74 19.38
CA GLY A 99 -4.58 -39.36 18.63
C GLY A 99 -3.28 -39.95 19.19
N ALA A 100 -2.18 -39.74 18.45
CA ALA A 100 -0.86 -40.19 18.85
C ALA A 100 -0.26 -39.28 19.93
N ARG A 101 0.49 -39.87 20.87
CA ARG A 101 1.28 -39.16 21.89
C ARG A 101 2.63 -39.84 22.06
N HIS A 102 3.69 -39.22 21.55
CA HIS A 102 5.04 -39.76 21.54
C HIS A 102 5.89 -39.21 22.71
N SER A 103 6.91 -39.97 23.10
CA SER A 103 7.93 -39.52 24.06
C SER A 103 8.97 -38.67 23.33
N GLY A 104 9.29 -37.48 23.85
CA GLY A 104 10.07 -36.47 23.14
C GLY A 104 9.22 -35.54 22.27
N THR A 105 7.91 -35.46 22.51
CA THR A 105 7.03 -34.52 21.80
C THR A 105 6.27 -33.66 22.80
N VAL A 106 6.43 -32.34 22.66
CA VAL A 106 5.58 -31.32 23.28
C VAL A 106 4.40 -31.09 22.33
N TYR A 107 3.19 -31.41 22.80
CA TYR A 107 1.97 -31.17 22.06
C TYR A 107 1.42 -29.80 22.44
N VAL A 108 1.44 -28.87 21.48
CA VAL A 108 0.94 -27.51 21.65
C VAL A 108 -0.58 -27.49 21.57
N ARG A 109 -1.19 -26.63 22.37
CA ARG A 109 -2.63 -26.55 22.61
C ARG A 109 -2.99 -25.09 22.84
N SER A 110 -4.15 -24.66 22.36
CA SER A 110 -4.54 -23.25 22.38
C SER A 110 -5.89 -22.97 23.05
N HIS A 111 -6.64 -23.99 23.45
CA HIS A 111 -8.03 -23.84 23.91
C HIS A 111 -8.21 -23.58 25.42
N GLN A 112 -7.21 -23.73 26.30
CA GLN A 112 -7.41 -23.70 27.76
C GLN A 112 -7.03 -22.35 28.41
N PHE A 113 -8.04 -21.63 28.93
CA PHE A 113 -7.88 -20.25 29.39
C PHE A 113 -6.90 -20.11 30.57
N GLY A 114 -5.90 -19.25 30.38
CA GLY A 114 -4.89 -18.92 31.39
C GLY A 114 -3.97 -20.08 31.80
N VAL A 115 -3.90 -21.16 31.01
CA VAL A 115 -3.03 -22.31 31.28
C VAL A 115 -1.64 -22.06 30.69
N GLN A 116 -0.61 -22.03 31.55
CA GLN A 116 0.78 -22.09 31.13
C GLN A 116 1.38 -23.46 31.44
N GLU A 117 1.95 -24.12 30.43
CA GLU A 117 2.76 -25.33 30.58
C GLU A 117 4.25 -24.95 30.55
N VAL A 118 5.04 -25.46 31.50
CA VAL A 118 6.47 -25.15 31.62
C VAL A 118 7.30 -26.41 31.39
N ILE A 119 7.82 -26.56 30.18
CA ILE A 119 8.60 -27.71 29.75
C ILE A 119 10.07 -27.51 30.14
N ASN A 120 10.60 -28.42 30.95
CA ASN A 120 11.97 -28.35 31.44
C ASN A 120 12.83 -29.41 30.74
N GLY A 121 13.90 -28.99 30.07
CA GLY A 121 14.84 -29.91 29.42
C GLY A 121 14.32 -30.55 28.13
N PHE A 122 13.65 -29.75 27.30
CA PHE A 122 13.45 -30.05 25.88
C PHE A 122 14.82 -30.10 25.17
N ASP A 123 15.03 -31.07 24.29
CA ASP A 123 16.27 -31.20 23.50
C ASP A 123 16.03 -30.79 22.03
N PRO A 124 16.50 -29.61 21.59
CA PRO A 124 16.31 -29.15 20.21
C PRO A 124 16.90 -30.07 19.13
N GLN A 125 17.80 -31.01 19.47
CA GLN A 125 18.35 -31.95 18.49
C GLN A 125 17.44 -33.17 18.26
N THR A 126 16.51 -33.48 19.16
CA THR A 126 15.68 -34.71 19.08
C THR A 126 14.20 -34.53 19.34
N ASP A 127 13.80 -33.56 20.14
CA ASP A 127 12.41 -33.38 20.56
C ASP A 127 11.59 -32.62 19.51
N LYS A 128 10.26 -32.73 19.60
CA LYS A 128 9.28 -32.17 18.66
C LYS A 128 8.34 -31.19 19.33
N ILE A 129 7.97 -30.14 18.61
CA ILE A 129 6.89 -29.21 18.96
C ILE A 129 5.78 -29.44 17.93
N ASN A 130 4.66 -30.00 18.38
CA ASN A 130 3.62 -30.55 17.50
C ASN A 130 2.28 -29.82 17.70
N PHE A 131 1.71 -29.32 16.60
CA PHE A 131 0.55 -28.43 16.57
C PHE A 131 -0.77 -29.13 16.20
N LEU A 132 -0.78 -30.46 16.12
CA LEU A 132 -1.99 -31.24 15.80
C LEU A 132 -3.14 -31.12 16.84
N TYR A 133 -2.90 -30.50 17.99
CA TYR A 133 -3.90 -30.31 19.06
C TYR A 133 -4.20 -28.82 19.37
N THR A 134 -3.84 -27.89 18.47
CA THR A 134 -4.38 -26.52 18.52
C THR A 134 -5.87 -26.50 18.13
N GLY A 135 -6.65 -25.64 18.78
CA GLY A 135 -8.04 -25.34 18.43
C GLY A 135 -8.23 -23.91 17.90
N THR A 136 -7.15 -23.38 17.30
CA THR A 136 -7.08 -22.09 16.60
C THR A 136 -5.74 -21.98 15.89
N ARG A 137 -5.77 -21.49 14.64
CA ARG A 137 -4.61 -20.88 13.95
C ARG A 137 -4.35 -19.43 14.38
N GLU A 138 -5.41 -18.73 14.75
CA GLU A 138 -5.43 -17.29 15.02
C GLU A 138 -4.53 -16.91 16.20
N ARG A 139 -3.82 -15.78 16.05
CA ARG A 139 -3.10 -15.07 17.12
C ARG A 139 -2.09 -15.93 17.91
N LEU A 140 -1.40 -16.81 17.20
CA LEU A 140 -0.16 -17.46 17.66
C LEU A 140 0.97 -16.42 17.80
N SER A 141 1.66 -16.41 18.93
CA SER A 141 2.92 -15.69 19.11
C SER A 141 4.03 -16.61 19.63
N VAL A 142 5.26 -16.30 19.25
CA VAL A 142 6.46 -17.09 19.50
C VAL A 142 7.59 -16.14 19.91
N VAL A 143 7.90 -16.07 21.19
CA VAL A 143 8.75 -15.03 21.77
C VAL A 143 9.89 -15.65 22.59
N ASP A 144 11.12 -15.26 22.28
CA ASP A 144 12.28 -15.57 23.13
C ASP A 144 12.25 -14.71 24.39
N THR A 145 12.29 -15.35 25.57
CA THR A 145 12.26 -14.66 26.87
C THR A 145 13.51 -14.96 27.70
N ASP A 146 13.74 -14.20 28.77
CA ASP A 146 14.75 -14.48 29.82
C ASP A 146 14.70 -15.92 30.38
N GLN A 147 13.58 -16.63 30.20
CA GLN A 147 13.38 -18.00 30.67
C GLN A 147 13.45 -19.05 29.56
N GLY A 148 13.47 -18.65 28.28
CA GLY A 148 13.34 -19.52 27.10
C GLY A 148 12.16 -19.16 26.20
N LEU A 149 11.95 -19.95 25.17
CA LEU A 149 10.94 -19.78 24.12
C LEU A 149 9.53 -19.93 24.68
N LEU A 150 8.75 -18.86 24.58
CA LEU A 150 7.33 -18.81 24.93
C LEU A 150 6.49 -18.89 23.65
N ILE A 151 5.70 -19.95 23.52
CA ILE A 151 4.67 -20.12 22.51
C ILE A 151 3.33 -19.78 23.18
N GLN A 152 2.54 -18.85 22.63
CA GLN A 152 1.27 -18.41 23.24
C GLN A 152 0.17 -18.19 22.19
N PHE A 153 -1.09 -18.36 22.60
CA PHE A 153 -2.27 -18.04 21.80
C PHE A 153 -3.15 -17.01 22.52
N GLN A 154 -3.76 -16.10 21.75
CA GLN A 154 -4.76 -15.15 22.23
C GLN A 154 -6.15 -15.47 21.64
N PRO A 155 -7.26 -15.12 22.31
CA PRO A 155 -7.38 -14.48 23.62
C PRO A 155 -7.30 -15.45 24.80
N THR A 156 -7.17 -16.76 24.57
CA THR A 156 -7.18 -17.77 25.65
C THR A 156 -6.01 -17.61 26.63
N ASN A 157 -4.92 -16.97 26.20
CA ASN A 157 -3.66 -16.86 26.94
C ASN A 157 -3.03 -18.23 27.25
N GLN A 158 -3.46 -19.31 26.58
CA GLN A 158 -2.78 -20.60 26.72
C GLN A 158 -1.34 -20.46 26.20
N SER A 159 -0.37 -20.97 26.96
CA SER A 159 1.04 -20.88 26.60
C SER A 159 1.85 -22.12 26.97
N VAL A 160 2.95 -22.31 26.24
CA VAL A 160 3.99 -23.31 26.47
C VAL A 160 5.33 -22.59 26.56
N LEU A 161 6.03 -22.71 27.68
CA LEU A 161 7.37 -22.16 27.89
C LEU A 161 8.39 -23.31 27.86
N LEU A 162 9.28 -23.31 26.86
CA LEU A 162 10.40 -24.25 26.76
C LEU A 162 11.61 -23.66 27.48
N THR A 163 11.88 -24.08 28.72
CA THR A 163 12.85 -23.38 29.57
C THR A 163 14.28 -23.58 29.09
N GLY A 164 14.99 -22.48 28.79
CA GLY A 164 16.39 -22.51 28.34
C GLY A 164 16.61 -23.01 26.92
N VAL A 165 15.61 -22.86 26.05
CA VAL A 165 15.67 -23.07 24.59
C VAL A 165 15.26 -21.76 23.93
N GLN A 166 15.98 -21.29 22.91
CA GLN A 166 15.64 -20.11 22.11
C GLN A 166 15.12 -20.51 20.72
N ARG A 167 14.50 -19.57 19.99
CA ARG A 167 14.02 -19.78 18.61
C ARG A 167 15.15 -20.26 17.68
N SER A 168 16.35 -19.70 17.84
CA SER A 168 17.54 -20.04 17.04
C SER A 168 18.21 -21.36 17.39
N ASP A 169 17.87 -21.99 18.53
CA ASP A 169 18.28 -23.35 18.86
C ASP A 169 17.45 -24.40 18.10
N LEU A 170 16.27 -24.03 17.59
CA LEU A 170 15.40 -24.91 16.82
C LEU A 170 15.93 -25.14 15.41
N ILE A 171 15.52 -26.27 14.85
CA ILE A 171 15.58 -26.58 13.42
C ILE A 171 14.17 -26.80 12.88
N GLY A 172 13.95 -26.58 11.58
CA GLY A 172 12.61 -26.71 10.98
C GLY A 172 12.01 -28.10 11.18
N ALA A 173 12.86 -29.13 11.24
CA ALA A 173 12.49 -30.48 11.62
C ALA A 173 11.87 -30.63 13.03
N ASN A 174 12.10 -29.72 14.01
CA ASN A 174 11.44 -29.79 15.32
C ASN A 174 9.93 -29.52 15.23
N LEU A 175 9.52 -28.66 14.30
CA LEU A 175 8.14 -28.21 14.16
C LEU A 175 7.35 -29.22 13.34
N GLU A 176 6.19 -29.63 13.87
CA GLU A 176 5.27 -30.60 13.28
C GLU A 176 3.86 -30.00 13.20
N PHE A 177 3.53 -29.47 12.02
CA PHE A 177 2.22 -28.91 11.66
C PHE A 177 1.42 -29.91 10.80
N HIS A 178 0.13 -29.69 10.59
CA HIS A 178 -0.52 -30.23 9.37
C HIS A 178 -0.27 -29.31 8.18
N HIS A 179 -0.71 -29.70 6.99
CA HIS A 179 -0.42 -29.00 5.73
C HIS A 179 -0.87 -27.54 5.72
N ASP A 180 -2.07 -27.32 6.25
CA ASP A 180 -2.86 -26.12 6.02
C ASP A 180 -2.46 -25.02 7.03
N GLN A 181 -2.01 -25.44 8.21
CA GLN A 181 -1.23 -24.65 9.18
C GLN A 181 0.03 -24.00 8.62
N VAL A 182 0.51 -24.44 7.46
CA VAL A 182 1.67 -23.89 6.76
C VAL A 182 1.20 -23.17 5.49
N MET A 183 0.43 -23.85 4.64
CA MET A 183 0.11 -23.37 3.28
C MET A 183 -1.04 -22.35 3.21
N GLU A 184 -1.88 -22.23 4.23
CA GLU A 184 -2.88 -21.15 4.36
C GLU A 184 -2.54 -20.24 5.57
N ASP A 185 -2.05 -20.82 6.67
CA ASP A 185 -1.95 -20.12 7.96
C ASP A 185 -0.56 -19.53 8.27
N ASN A 186 0.50 -19.93 7.56
CA ASN A 186 1.90 -19.49 7.79
C ASN A 186 2.41 -19.64 9.25
N LEU A 187 1.95 -20.64 10.02
CA LEU A 187 2.26 -20.75 11.47
C LEU A 187 3.75 -21.06 11.76
N GLU A 188 4.55 -21.38 10.76
CA GLU A 188 6.00 -21.49 10.85
C GLU A 188 6.74 -20.14 10.81
N VAL A 189 6.13 -19.10 10.23
CA VAL A 189 6.76 -17.77 10.07
C VAL A 189 7.08 -17.13 11.43
N PRO A 190 6.23 -17.21 12.47
CA PRO A 190 6.59 -16.82 13.85
C PRO A 190 7.82 -17.53 14.44
N PHE A 191 8.21 -18.70 13.91
CA PHE A 191 9.44 -19.42 14.28
C PHE A 191 10.63 -19.07 13.38
N GLY A 192 10.43 -18.29 12.31
CA GLY A 192 11.48 -17.87 11.38
C GLY A 192 11.87 -18.91 10.33
N PHE A 193 10.96 -19.83 9.97
CA PHE A 193 11.18 -20.83 8.92
C PHE A 193 10.38 -20.52 7.65
N SER A 194 10.81 -21.04 6.50
CA SER A 194 9.97 -21.08 5.29
C SER A 194 9.03 -22.29 5.29
N ALA A 195 7.99 -22.21 4.46
CA ALA A 195 6.99 -23.25 4.27
C ALA A 195 7.57 -24.63 3.92
N GLU A 196 8.78 -24.74 3.35
CA GLU A 196 9.47 -26.00 3.01
C GLU A 196 10.24 -26.59 4.20
N GLN A 197 10.72 -25.73 5.09
CA GLN A 197 11.69 -26.08 6.12
C GLN A 197 11.06 -26.88 7.28
N VAL A 198 9.76 -26.75 7.52
CA VAL A 198 9.07 -27.42 8.64
C VAL A 198 8.51 -28.80 8.31
N SER A 199 8.20 -29.61 9.33
CA SER A 199 7.59 -30.93 9.11
C SER A 199 6.07 -30.84 8.98
N LEU A 200 5.51 -31.57 8.00
CA LEU A 200 4.07 -31.80 7.88
C LEU A 200 3.74 -33.22 8.36
N VAL A 201 2.75 -33.34 9.24
CA VAL A 201 2.29 -34.60 9.87
C VAL A 201 0.78 -34.81 9.67
N SER A 202 0.37 -36.05 9.44
CA SER A 202 -1.04 -36.36 9.11
C SER A 202 -1.94 -36.26 10.33
N ARG A 203 -3.08 -35.58 10.16
CA ARG A 203 -4.15 -35.44 11.16
C ARG A 203 -5.09 -36.66 11.24
N ALA A 204 -4.92 -37.68 10.39
CA ALA A 204 -5.83 -38.83 10.29
C ALA A 204 -5.92 -39.73 11.55
N GLY A 205 -5.09 -39.47 12.58
CA GLY A 205 -5.22 -40.07 13.91
C GLY A 205 -6.22 -39.37 14.84
N LEU A 206 -6.78 -38.23 14.44
CA LEU A 206 -7.68 -37.39 15.23
C LEU A 206 -9.16 -37.64 14.89
N LEU A 207 -10.05 -37.03 15.67
CA LEU A 207 -11.45 -36.82 15.33
C LEU A 207 -11.57 -35.72 14.26
N THR A 208 -12.56 -35.84 13.38
CA THR A 208 -12.92 -34.81 12.40
C THR A 208 -14.45 -34.64 12.38
N PRO A 209 -15.01 -33.42 12.50
CA PRO A 209 -16.44 -33.16 12.32
C PRO A 209 -16.94 -33.51 10.91
N LEU A 210 -18.25 -33.64 10.75
CA LEU A 210 -18.82 -33.97 9.45
C LEU A 210 -18.73 -32.77 8.49
N ALA A 211 -17.97 -32.96 7.41
CA ALA A 211 -17.92 -32.03 6.28
C ALA A 211 -19.24 -31.98 5.49
N PRO A 212 -19.52 -30.87 4.77
CA PRO A 212 -20.60 -30.79 3.80
C PRO A 212 -20.57 -31.94 2.78
N SER A 213 -21.73 -32.32 2.24
CA SER A 213 -21.88 -33.48 1.36
C SER A 213 -21.15 -33.32 0.01
N GLY A 214 -19.87 -33.64 -0.03
CA GLY A 214 -18.99 -33.53 -1.20
C GLY A 214 -17.67 -32.80 -0.91
N ALA A 215 -17.56 -32.13 0.23
CA ALA A 215 -16.30 -31.60 0.74
C ALA A 215 -15.45 -32.72 1.36
N SER A 216 -14.14 -32.59 1.22
CA SER A 216 -13.13 -33.35 1.97
C SER A 216 -12.69 -32.59 3.22
N THR A 217 -12.01 -33.32 4.10
CA THR A 217 -11.01 -32.78 5.04
C THR A 217 -9.69 -33.43 4.68
N ASP A 218 -8.65 -32.63 4.59
CA ASP A 218 -7.28 -32.99 4.26
C ASP A 218 -6.37 -32.93 5.51
N GLY A 219 -5.10 -32.57 5.35
CA GLY A 219 -4.07 -32.85 6.35
C GLY A 219 -3.65 -34.32 6.39
N ASP A 220 -3.60 -34.99 5.23
CA ASP A 220 -2.92 -36.29 5.04
C ASP A 220 -1.56 -36.14 4.32
N GLN A 221 -1.27 -34.92 3.85
CA GLN A 221 0.00 -34.50 3.27
C GLN A 221 1.08 -34.54 4.38
N VAL A 222 2.18 -35.25 4.13
CA VAL A 222 3.29 -35.39 5.10
C VAL A 222 4.64 -35.08 4.45
N ARG A 223 5.50 -34.41 5.21
CA ARG A 223 6.84 -33.98 4.80
C ARG A 223 7.75 -33.98 6.04
N VAL A 224 8.99 -34.46 5.90
CA VAL A 224 9.99 -34.33 6.96
C VAL A 224 10.62 -32.94 6.83
N GLY A 225 10.61 -32.14 7.89
CA GLY A 225 11.26 -30.84 7.91
C GLY A 225 12.78 -30.94 7.77
N LEU A 226 13.40 -29.83 7.37
CA LEU A 226 14.82 -29.73 7.08
C LEU A 226 15.64 -29.55 8.37
N MET A 227 16.89 -30.06 8.34
CA MET A 227 17.86 -29.95 9.43
C MET A 227 18.61 -28.61 9.38
N VAL A 228 17.87 -27.51 9.19
CA VAL A 228 18.36 -26.13 9.17
C VAL A 228 17.71 -25.35 10.31
N ASN A 229 18.44 -24.38 10.88
CA ASN A 229 17.89 -23.40 11.82
C ASN A 229 17.18 -22.25 11.06
N PRO A 230 16.51 -21.29 11.74
CA PRO A 230 15.81 -20.17 11.09
C PRO A 230 16.70 -19.40 10.11
N ASP A 231 17.97 -19.15 10.48
CA ASP A 231 18.99 -18.50 9.65
C ASP A 231 19.48 -19.35 8.46
N SER A 232 18.78 -20.46 8.15
CA SER A 232 19.04 -21.40 7.07
C SER A 232 20.42 -22.06 7.10
N THR A 233 21.10 -22.07 8.25
CA THR A 233 22.39 -22.75 8.39
C THR A 233 22.21 -24.26 8.58
N VAL A 234 23.03 -25.06 7.87
CA VAL A 234 22.98 -26.53 7.95
C VAL A 234 23.77 -27.02 9.17
N MET A 235 23.08 -27.67 10.09
CA MET A 235 23.71 -28.28 11.27
C MET A 235 24.45 -29.57 10.89
N GLU A 236 25.78 -29.62 11.09
CA GLU A 236 26.57 -30.84 10.86
C GLU A 236 26.15 -31.97 11.80
N GLN A 237 25.58 -33.04 11.24
CA GLN A 237 25.25 -34.24 12.00
C GLN A 237 26.51 -35.06 12.31
N GLU A 238 27.06 -34.93 13.53
CA GLU A 238 28.24 -35.71 13.98
C GLU A 238 27.96 -37.23 13.90
N SER A 239 28.51 -37.85 12.87
CA SER A 239 28.25 -39.26 12.55
C SER A 239 29.18 -40.23 13.29
N SER A 240 29.10 -40.26 14.63
CA SER A 240 29.07 -41.50 15.44
C SER A 240 29.30 -41.25 16.94
N HIS A 241 28.77 -42.15 17.77
CA HIS A 241 29.64 -43.02 18.59
C HIS A 241 28.92 -44.31 19.02
N SER A 242 29.33 -45.44 18.45
CA SER A 242 28.87 -46.77 18.87
C SER A 242 29.66 -47.26 20.09
N MET A 243 28.96 -47.81 21.08
CA MET A 243 29.57 -48.48 22.23
C MET A 243 29.31 -49.98 22.19
N HIS A 244 30.41 -50.75 22.15
CA HIS A 244 30.51 -52.19 22.52
C HIS A 244 29.83 -53.19 21.54
N ASP A 245 30.39 -54.35 21.18
CA ASP A 245 31.71 -54.95 21.43
C ASP A 245 31.98 -56.05 20.34
N HIS A 246 33.16 -56.67 20.38
CA HIS A 246 33.50 -58.01 19.87
C HIS A 246 33.84 -58.19 18.36
N SER A 247 35.07 -57.77 18.06
CA SER A 247 36.19 -58.72 17.83
C SER A 247 36.71 -59.03 16.40
N ARG A 248 37.98 -58.60 16.22
CA ARG A 248 39.15 -59.38 15.75
C ARG A 248 39.42 -59.61 14.24
N HIS A 249 40.72 -59.39 13.93
CA HIS A 249 41.54 -59.92 12.82
C HIS A 249 41.28 -59.37 11.40
N HIS A 250 42.27 -59.23 10.51
CA HIS A 250 43.72 -58.89 10.64
C HIS A 250 44.31 -58.76 9.20
N HIS A 251 45.17 -57.77 8.91
CA HIS A 251 46.04 -57.71 7.70
C HIS A 251 45.31 -57.62 6.32
N SER A 252 45.93 -57.23 5.18
CA SER A 252 47.21 -56.55 4.88
C SER A 252 47.10 -55.84 3.51
N MET A 253 48.04 -54.96 3.19
CA MET A 253 48.16 -54.17 1.96
C MET A 253 48.43 -54.97 0.67
N SER A 254 48.25 -54.25 -0.46
CA SER A 254 49.07 -54.19 -1.69
C SER A 254 48.74 -55.06 -2.93
N SER A 255 48.34 -54.33 -3.98
CA SER A 255 48.85 -54.36 -5.38
C SER A 255 48.74 -55.63 -6.26
N GLY A 256 47.86 -55.54 -7.27
CA GLY A 256 48.25 -55.51 -8.69
C GLY A 256 48.48 -56.83 -9.46
N GLY A 257 48.08 -56.85 -10.74
CA GLY A 257 48.47 -57.88 -11.72
C GLY A 257 47.36 -58.32 -12.68
N MET A 258 47.41 -57.85 -13.93
CA MET A 258 46.46 -58.21 -15.01
C MET A 258 46.53 -59.70 -15.41
N ALA A 259 45.40 -60.30 -15.84
CA ALA A 259 45.23 -60.77 -17.24
C ALA A 259 43.88 -61.49 -17.54
N ALA A 260 43.14 -60.92 -18.52
CA ALA A 260 42.46 -61.60 -19.64
C ALA A 260 41.37 -62.70 -19.47
N MET A 261 40.15 -62.33 -19.92
CA MET A 261 39.20 -63.08 -20.79
C MET A 261 38.22 -64.15 -20.23
N SER A 262 36.94 -63.72 -20.14
CA SER A 262 35.68 -64.40 -20.59
C SER A 262 35.26 -65.76 -19.99
N SER A 263 33.97 -66.06 -19.73
CA SER A 263 32.71 -65.44 -20.20
C SER A 263 31.53 -65.61 -19.21
N ASP A 264 30.58 -64.67 -19.26
CA ASP A 264 29.13 -64.74 -18.95
C ASP A 264 28.63 -65.35 -17.62
N SER A 265 28.00 -64.52 -16.77
CA SER A 265 26.52 -64.42 -16.76
C SER A 265 25.90 -63.54 -15.65
N MET A 266 24.87 -62.76 -16.05
CA MET A 266 23.75 -62.19 -15.26
C MET A 266 23.94 -60.95 -14.37
N MET A 267 22.92 -60.07 -14.47
CA MET A 267 22.59 -58.89 -13.63
C MET A 267 23.62 -57.75 -13.56
N ALA A 268 23.56 -56.87 -14.56
CA ALA A 268 24.08 -55.50 -14.49
C ALA A 268 22.93 -54.50 -14.74
N VAL A 269 23.04 -53.29 -14.17
CA VAL A 269 22.08 -52.19 -14.36
C VAL A 269 22.14 -51.68 -15.80
N MET A 270 20.98 -51.39 -16.39
CA MET A 270 20.90 -50.87 -17.77
C MET A 270 21.03 -49.34 -17.78
N VAL A 271 22.26 -48.87 -17.97
CA VAL A 271 22.55 -47.47 -18.31
C VAL A 271 22.56 -47.33 -19.84
N PRO A 272 21.74 -46.45 -20.45
CA PRO A 272 21.90 -46.09 -21.85
C PRO A 272 23.13 -45.17 -22.02
N ALA A 273 23.96 -45.42 -23.04
CA ALA A 273 25.25 -44.75 -23.20
C ALA A 273 25.17 -43.52 -24.12
N SER A 274 26.08 -42.57 -23.88
CA SER A 274 26.16 -41.29 -24.57
C SER A 274 26.56 -41.37 -26.05
N SER A 275 26.23 -40.32 -26.80
CA SER A 275 27.03 -39.89 -27.95
C SER A 275 27.32 -38.39 -27.86
N SER A 276 28.60 -38.02 -27.98
CA SER A 276 29.15 -36.65 -27.82
C SER A 276 29.01 -35.95 -26.45
N SER A 277 27.98 -36.21 -25.65
CA SER A 277 27.62 -35.45 -24.44
C SER A 277 28.29 -35.92 -23.12
N GLY A 278 29.59 -36.23 -23.15
CA GLY A 278 30.26 -37.01 -22.10
C GLY A 278 30.39 -36.40 -20.69
N GLU A 279 30.05 -35.12 -20.49
CA GLU A 279 30.34 -34.34 -19.28
C GLU A 279 29.09 -33.77 -18.59
N LEU A 280 27.90 -33.85 -19.23
CA LEU A 280 26.63 -33.35 -18.70
C LEU A 280 25.65 -34.49 -18.40
N GLN A 281 25.12 -34.52 -17.17
CA GLN A 281 23.98 -35.33 -16.77
C GLN A 281 22.70 -34.47 -16.79
N ALA A 282 21.56 -35.05 -17.15
CA ALA A 282 20.27 -34.36 -17.16
C ALA A 282 19.24 -34.95 -16.18
N SER A 283 18.39 -34.09 -15.63
CA SER A 283 17.16 -34.44 -14.91
C SER A 283 16.05 -33.44 -15.22
N VAL A 284 14.79 -33.85 -15.05
CA VAL A 284 13.61 -32.99 -15.22
C VAL A 284 12.67 -33.07 -14.01
N ALA A 285 12.21 -31.91 -13.58
CA ALA A 285 11.03 -31.71 -12.74
C ALA A 285 10.06 -30.76 -13.46
N GLY A 286 8.76 -30.83 -13.13
CA GLY A 286 7.74 -30.01 -13.77
C GLY A 286 6.35 -30.65 -13.72
N THR A 287 5.45 -30.21 -14.61
CA THR A 287 4.06 -30.68 -14.66
C THR A 287 3.64 -31.12 -16.06
N LEU A 288 2.68 -32.05 -16.09
CA LEU A 288 1.85 -32.34 -17.25
C LEU A 288 0.60 -31.47 -17.20
N TYR A 289 0.10 -31.09 -18.37
CA TYR A 289 -1.22 -30.46 -18.54
C TYR A 289 -1.86 -30.97 -19.83
N SER A 290 -3.13 -30.59 -20.08
CA SER A 290 -3.94 -31.10 -21.19
C SER A 290 -3.26 -30.92 -22.57
N GLY A 291 -2.68 -31.99 -23.10
CA GLY A 291 -1.91 -32.00 -24.36
C GLY A 291 -0.50 -31.41 -24.31
N GLY A 292 0.00 -31.00 -23.13
CA GLY A 292 1.34 -30.40 -22.96
C GLY A 292 2.07 -30.85 -21.70
N MET A 293 3.27 -30.30 -21.52
CA MET A 293 4.07 -30.37 -20.30
C MET A 293 5.02 -29.17 -20.25
N SER A 294 5.30 -28.69 -19.05
CA SER A 294 6.27 -27.63 -18.76
C SER A 294 7.20 -28.08 -17.64
N GLY A 295 8.38 -27.48 -17.56
CA GLY A 295 9.27 -27.73 -16.43
C GLY A 295 10.70 -27.28 -16.65
N THR A 296 11.53 -27.73 -15.74
CA THR A 296 12.95 -27.40 -15.65
C THR A 296 13.79 -28.62 -16.01
N LEU A 297 14.66 -28.45 -17.01
CA LEU A 297 15.66 -29.43 -17.42
C LEU A 297 17.02 -29.02 -16.83
N THR A 298 17.35 -29.59 -15.67
CA THR A 298 18.66 -29.43 -15.02
C THR A 298 19.74 -30.15 -15.82
N LEU A 299 20.80 -29.45 -16.21
CA LEU A 299 22.03 -30.00 -16.78
C LEU A 299 23.20 -29.84 -15.80
N SER A 300 23.64 -30.93 -15.18
CA SER A 300 24.75 -30.98 -14.21
C SER A 300 26.08 -31.31 -14.89
N ASN A 301 27.08 -30.44 -14.73
CA ASN A 301 28.45 -30.66 -15.20
C ASN A 301 29.23 -31.54 -14.22
N LEU A 302 29.49 -32.79 -14.61
CA LEU A 302 30.20 -33.78 -13.79
C LEU A 302 31.71 -33.78 -14.00
N SER A 303 32.26 -32.81 -14.75
CA SER A 303 33.69 -32.66 -14.99
C SER A 303 34.38 -31.72 -13.99
N ASP A 304 35.71 -31.73 -13.97
CA ASP A 304 36.56 -30.84 -13.16
C ASP A 304 36.91 -29.50 -13.85
N VAL A 305 36.19 -29.14 -14.93
CA VAL A 305 36.36 -27.90 -15.70
C VAL A 305 35.01 -27.26 -16.04
N ALA A 306 34.97 -25.93 -16.19
CA ALA A 306 33.77 -25.22 -16.62
C ALA A 306 33.52 -25.39 -18.13
N LEU A 307 32.26 -25.47 -18.53
CA LEU A 307 31.83 -25.70 -19.92
C LEU A 307 31.13 -24.47 -20.49
N THR A 308 31.74 -23.81 -21.47
CA THR A 308 31.20 -22.59 -22.14
C THR A 308 30.59 -22.86 -23.52
N GLU A 309 31.11 -23.83 -24.27
CA GLU A 309 30.58 -24.30 -25.55
C GLU A 309 30.10 -25.76 -25.44
N TRP A 310 29.13 -26.01 -24.54
CA TRP A 310 28.55 -27.35 -24.37
C TRP A 310 27.56 -27.70 -25.48
N SER A 311 27.24 -28.98 -25.60
CA SER A 311 26.06 -29.44 -26.33
C SER A 311 25.49 -30.70 -25.68
N PHE A 312 24.18 -30.72 -25.48
CA PHE A 312 23.46 -31.86 -24.92
C PHE A 312 22.44 -32.38 -25.94
N SER A 313 22.16 -33.68 -25.93
CA SER A 313 21.05 -34.23 -26.71
C SER A 313 20.43 -35.44 -26.04
N PHE A 314 19.13 -35.61 -26.25
CA PHE A 314 18.34 -36.72 -25.73
C PHE A 314 17.25 -37.13 -26.72
N LEU A 315 16.75 -38.37 -26.56
CA LEU A 315 15.53 -38.80 -27.24
C LEU A 315 14.31 -38.56 -26.36
N THR A 316 13.19 -38.23 -26.99
CA THR A 316 11.87 -38.15 -26.36
C THR A 316 10.80 -38.76 -27.28
N ASN A 317 9.66 -39.13 -26.70
CA ASN A 317 8.44 -39.44 -27.46
C ASN A 317 7.54 -38.20 -27.65
N GLN A 318 7.89 -37.08 -27.03
CA GLN A 318 7.07 -35.88 -26.90
C GLN A 318 7.45 -34.87 -28.02
N PRO A 319 6.53 -34.50 -28.94
CA PRO A 319 6.81 -33.50 -29.96
C PRO A 319 6.96 -32.08 -29.39
N GLY A 320 7.52 -31.17 -30.20
CA GLY A 320 7.48 -29.73 -29.92
C GLY A 320 8.19 -29.32 -28.63
N PHE A 321 9.33 -29.92 -28.32
CA PHE A 321 10.20 -29.47 -27.23
C PHE A 321 10.84 -28.14 -27.62
N GLU A 322 10.61 -27.10 -26.82
CA GLU A 322 11.19 -25.76 -26.98
C GLU A 322 11.69 -25.27 -25.62
N SER A 323 12.91 -24.73 -25.59
CA SER A 323 13.58 -24.21 -24.39
C SER A 323 13.98 -22.75 -24.61
N TRP A 324 13.81 -21.92 -23.60
CA TRP A 324 14.12 -20.47 -23.65
C TRP A 324 15.51 -20.15 -23.08
N SER A 325 16.02 -21.01 -22.19
CA SER A 325 17.34 -20.87 -21.56
C SER A 325 18.49 -21.42 -22.43
N SER A 326 18.20 -21.99 -23.61
CA SER A 326 19.18 -22.63 -24.50
C SER A 326 18.69 -22.69 -25.95
N GLU A 327 19.58 -22.49 -26.93
CA GLU A 327 19.26 -22.80 -28.33
C GLU A 327 18.81 -24.28 -28.43
N SER A 328 17.63 -24.52 -28.98
CA SER A 328 17.03 -25.87 -29.05
C SER A 328 16.63 -26.23 -30.48
N SER A 329 16.79 -27.51 -30.85
CA SER A 329 16.34 -28.01 -32.16
C SER A 329 15.87 -29.47 -32.09
N VAL A 330 14.75 -29.75 -32.75
CA VAL A 330 14.03 -31.04 -32.65
C VAL A 330 14.00 -31.76 -34.00
N THR A 331 14.62 -32.93 -34.06
CA THR A 331 14.61 -33.80 -35.25
C THR A 331 13.63 -34.96 -35.06
N ASN A 332 12.59 -35.03 -35.88
CA ASN A 332 11.64 -36.15 -35.88
C ASN A 332 12.29 -37.39 -36.54
N LEU A 333 12.53 -38.44 -35.75
CA LEU A 333 13.15 -39.70 -36.20
C LEU A 333 12.13 -40.69 -36.80
N GLY A 334 10.84 -40.35 -36.75
CA GLY A 334 9.73 -41.20 -37.19
C GLY A 334 9.27 -42.20 -36.13
N GLY A 335 8.03 -42.67 -36.28
CA GLY A 335 7.44 -43.64 -35.35
C GLY A 335 7.13 -43.09 -33.96
N GLY A 336 6.98 -41.76 -33.81
CA GLY A 336 6.68 -41.11 -32.53
C GLY A 336 7.89 -40.83 -31.65
N ARG A 337 9.12 -40.83 -32.22
CA ARG A 337 10.34 -40.42 -31.51
C ARG A 337 10.99 -39.19 -32.12
N TYR A 338 11.55 -38.36 -31.27
CA TYR A 338 12.20 -37.10 -31.57
C TYR A 338 13.57 -37.08 -30.88
N GLN A 339 14.58 -36.52 -31.54
CA GLN A 339 15.86 -36.17 -30.92
C GLN A 339 15.88 -34.67 -30.69
N VAL A 340 16.09 -34.25 -29.44
CA VAL A 340 16.29 -32.86 -29.06
C VAL A 340 17.80 -32.62 -28.95
N TRP A 341 18.28 -31.54 -29.54
CA TRP A 341 19.62 -31.00 -29.36
C TRP A 341 19.55 -29.64 -28.69
N LEU A 342 20.40 -29.43 -27.68
CA LEU A 342 20.54 -28.19 -26.93
C LEU A 342 21.99 -27.69 -27.00
N THR A 343 22.16 -26.38 -27.06
CA THR A 343 23.43 -25.65 -26.98
C THR A 343 23.24 -24.34 -26.20
N PRO A 344 24.31 -23.71 -25.68
CA PRO A 344 24.23 -22.38 -25.10
C PRO A 344 23.46 -21.40 -25.99
N PRO A 345 22.67 -20.47 -25.41
CA PRO A 345 22.09 -19.33 -26.14
C PRO A 345 23.20 -18.50 -26.80
N ALA A 346 22.87 -17.74 -27.85
CA ALA A 346 23.87 -16.98 -28.62
C ALA A 346 24.70 -15.95 -27.83
N TRP A 347 24.30 -15.60 -26.60
CA TRP A 347 25.05 -14.75 -25.66
C TRP A 347 26.03 -15.51 -24.75
N GLY A 348 25.95 -16.85 -24.68
CA GLY A 348 26.89 -17.74 -23.98
C GLY A 348 26.50 -18.05 -22.53
N LEU A 349 26.38 -19.34 -22.20
CA LEU A 349 25.96 -19.83 -20.87
C LEU A 349 26.97 -20.87 -20.36
N GLU A 350 27.78 -20.47 -19.37
CA GLU A 350 28.77 -21.34 -18.72
C GLU A 350 28.11 -22.25 -17.68
N ILE A 351 28.52 -23.53 -17.64
CA ILE A 351 28.19 -24.46 -16.54
C ILE A 351 29.49 -24.76 -15.78
N PRO A 352 29.70 -24.22 -14.57
CA PRO A 352 30.93 -24.43 -13.80
C PRO A 352 31.17 -25.90 -13.42
N ALA A 353 32.41 -26.22 -13.02
CA ALA A 353 32.83 -27.57 -12.66
C ALA A 353 32.10 -28.10 -11.42
N GLY A 354 31.34 -29.19 -11.55
CA GLY A 354 30.53 -29.77 -10.47
C GLY A 354 29.15 -29.13 -10.26
N GLU A 355 28.89 -27.99 -10.91
CA GLU A 355 27.63 -27.24 -10.77
C GLU A 355 26.58 -27.68 -11.81
N SER A 356 25.36 -27.14 -11.69
CA SER A 356 24.26 -27.37 -12.64
C SER A 356 23.70 -26.06 -13.18
N VAL A 357 23.11 -26.11 -14.37
CA VAL A 357 22.23 -25.05 -14.89
C VAL A 357 20.84 -25.60 -15.13
N ASP A 358 19.82 -24.81 -14.81
CA ASP A 358 18.42 -25.15 -15.02
C ASP A 358 17.90 -24.48 -16.30
N LEU A 359 17.27 -25.27 -17.17
CA LEU A 359 16.75 -24.82 -18.47
C LEU A 359 15.23 -24.98 -18.53
N SER A 360 14.49 -23.86 -18.55
CA SER A 360 13.04 -23.87 -18.63
C SER A 360 12.57 -24.24 -20.05
N PHE A 361 11.64 -25.19 -20.15
CA PHE A 361 11.13 -25.70 -21.42
C PHE A 361 9.65 -26.10 -21.36
N ASN A 362 9.00 -26.10 -22.53
CA ASN A 362 7.72 -26.78 -22.74
C ASN A 362 7.85 -27.88 -23.81
N ALA A 363 6.94 -28.85 -23.78
CA ALA A 363 6.76 -29.83 -24.86
C ALA A 363 5.28 -30.23 -25.03
N SER A 364 4.90 -30.69 -26.21
CA SER A 364 3.57 -31.29 -26.44
C SER A 364 3.52 -32.70 -25.87
N SER A 365 2.54 -33.02 -25.02
CA SER A 365 2.41 -34.35 -24.41
C SER A 365 1.53 -35.26 -25.26
N VAL A 366 2.06 -36.43 -25.66
CA VAL A 366 1.36 -37.37 -26.55
C VAL A 366 1.29 -38.75 -25.92
N GLY A 367 0.10 -39.12 -25.45
CA GLY A 367 -0.15 -40.40 -24.78
C GLY A 367 0.26 -40.43 -23.30
N LEU A 368 0.49 -39.25 -22.69
CA LEU A 368 0.59 -39.07 -21.25
C LEU A 368 -0.77 -38.65 -20.66
N PRO A 369 -0.94 -38.64 -19.31
CA PRO A 369 -2.08 -38.02 -18.66
C PRO A 369 -2.16 -36.51 -18.87
N ASP A 370 -3.37 -35.96 -18.86
CA ASP A 370 -3.66 -34.52 -19.02
C ASP A 370 -3.36 -33.67 -17.76
N SER A 371 -2.85 -34.29 -16.68
CA SER A 371 -2.30 -33.61 -15.50
C SER A 371 -1.37 -34.51 -14.67
N GLY A 372 -0.50 -33.93 -13.86
CA GLY A 372 0.36 -34.64 -12.90
C GLY A 372 1.82 -34.18 -12.92
N VAL A 373 2.69 -34.85 -12.16
CA VAL A 373 4.13 -34.52 -12.08
C VAL A 373 4.89 -35.06 -13.28
N LEU A 374 5.65 -34.21 -13.96
CA LEU A 374 6.60 -34.60 -15.01
C LEU A 374 7.85 -35.23 -14.37
N THR A 375 8.34 -36.32 -14.96
CA THR A 375 9.52 -37.04 -14.44
C THR A 375 10.43 -37.51 -15.58
N ASN A 376 11.69 -37.82 -15.24
CA ASN A 376 12.70 -38.36 -16.17
C ASN A 376 12.16 -39.48 -17.10
N ALA A 377 11.30 -40.36 -16.61
CA ALA A 377 10.76 -41.50 -17.37
C ALA A 377 9.63 -41.15 -18.36
N LEU A 378 9.09 -39.92 -18.30
CA LEU A 378 8.03 -39.41 -19.16
C LEU A 378 8.59 -38.54 -20.31
N LEU A 379 9.69 -37.83 -20.05
CA LEU A 379 10.41 -37.03 -21.03
C LEU A 379 11.49 -37.82 -21.79
N PHE A 380 12.35 -38.56 -21.09
CA PHE A 380 13.53 -39.19 -21.71
C PHE A 380 13.25 -40.61 -22.22
N VAL A 381 13.80 -40.93 -23.40
CA VAL A 381 13.74 -42.24 -24.04
C VAL A 381 15.15 -42.80 -24.21
N ALA A 382 15.33 -44.08 -23.88
CA ALA A 382 16.62 -44.75 -24.11
C ALA A 382 16.85 -45.04 -25.61
N GLU A 383 18.05 -44.75 -26.08
CA GLU A 383 18.53 -45.11 -27.42
C GLU A 383 18.51 -46.63 -27.66
N PRO A 384 17.84 -47.13 -28.72
CA PRO A 384 18.05 -48.48 -29.21
C PRO A 384 19.23 -48.52 -30.21
N ASP A 385 20.18 -49.44 -30.03
CA ASP A 385 21.45 -49.59 -30.78
C ASP A 385 21.35 -49.50 -32.33
N THR A 386 21.29 -48.29 -32.91
CA THR A 386 21.34 -48.05 -34.38
C THR A 386 22.04 -46.74 -34.74
N GLY A 387 23.34 -46.81 -35.06
CA GLY A 387 24.22 -45.65 -35.07
C GLY A 387 24.15 -44.62 -36.22
N VAL A 388 24.49 -43.38 -35.84
CA VAL A 388 25.31 -42.36 -36.54
C VAL A 388 24.92 -41.93 -37.97
N VAL A 389 24.37 -40.73 -38.09
CA VAL A 389 24.77 -39.67 -39.06
C VAL A 389 24.52 -38.29 -38.42
N SER A 390 25.37 -37.28 -38.68
CA SER A 390 25.25 -35.89 -38.17
C SER A 390 25.23 -34.84 -39.29
N SER A 391 24.50 -33.73 -39.13
CA SER A 391 24.64 -32.51 -39.95
C SER A 391 24.05 -31.26 -39.27
N ALA A 392 24.76 -30.13 -39.35
CA ALA A 392 24.45 -28.84 -38.69
C ALA A 392 23.60 -27.87 -39.57
N PRO A 393 22.99 -26.81 -38.98
CA PRO A 393 22.09 -25.88 -39.69
C PRO A 393 22.79 -24.72 -40.47
N PRO A 394 22.07 -24.00 -41.37
CA PRO A 394 22.60 -22.90 -42.21
C PRO A 394 22.24 -21.48 -41.71
N ALA A 395 22.71 -20.42 -42.41
CA ALA A 395 22.69 -19.01 -41.95
C ALA A 395 22.01 -17.98 -42.90
N ASN A 396 21.97 -16.72 -42.44
CA ASN A 396 21.09 -15.58 -42.80
C ASN A 396 21.17 -14.93 -44.22
N GLY A 397 20.13 -14.15 -44.54
CA GLY A 397 20.00 -13.11 -45.59
C GLY A 397 18.51 -12.75 -45.83
N ASP A 398 18.09 -11.59 -46.34
CA ASP A 398 18.74 -10.31 -46.73
C ASP A 398 17.64 -9.19 -46.79
N THR A 399 17.99 -7.90 -46.98
CA THR A 399 17.09 -6.73 -46.80
C THR A 399 16.67 -5.99 -48.10
N SER A 400 15.53 -5.28 -48.09
CA SER A 400 15.17 -4.26 -49.10
C SER A 400 14.09 -3.27 -48.63
N SER A 401 13.93 -2.12 -49.31
CA SER A 401 13.29 -0.87 -48.82
C SER A 401 12.30 -0.22 -49.80
N LEU A 402 11.53 0.80 -49.38
CA LEU A 402 10.91 1.83 -50.27
C LEU A 402 10.51 3.15 -49.51
N THR A 403 10.04 4.19 -50.22
CA THR A 403 10.06 5.63 -49.78
C THR A 403 8.79 6.46 -50.15
N VAL A 404 8.58 7.65 -49.55
CA VAL A 404 7.44 8.59 -49.79
C VAL A 404 7.88 10.10 -49.83
N ASP A 405 7.07 11.00 -50.45
CA ASP A 405 7.28 12.45 -50.73
C ASP A 405 6.03 13.33 -50.32
N ALA A 406 6.10 14.69 -50.37
CA ALA A 406 5.07 15.67 -49.84
C ALA A 406 4.68 16.85 -50.84
N ILE A 407 4.10 18.06 -50.56
CA ILE A 407 3.93 18.95 -49.36
C ILE A 407 2.56 19.78 -49.28
N PRO A 408 2.36 21.15 -49.38
CA PRO A 408 1.55 21.91 -48.37
C PRO A 408 0.48 22.97 -48.92
N PRO A 409 0.16 24.20 -48.37
CA PRO A 409 -1.22 24.63 -47.99
C PRO A 409 -1.71 26.09 -48.40
N VAL A 410 -2.75 26.68 -47.73
CA VAL A 410 -3.40 28.03 -47.98
C VAL A 410 -3.92 28.72 -46.67
N VAL A 411 -4.23 30.05 -46.63
CA VAL A 411 -4.40 30.94 -45.41
C VAL A 411 -5.44 32.13 -45.56
N GLU A 412 -5.85 32.81 -44.45
CA GLU A 412 -6.42 34.21 -44.26
C GLU A 412 -7.97 34.51 -44.37
N ALA A 413 -8.65 35.59 -43.84
CA ALA A 413 -8.35 36.88 -43.10
C ALA A 413 -9.59 37.59 -42.40
N SER A 414 -9.43 38.75 -41.71
CA SER A 414 -10.42 39.56 -40.90
C SER A 414 -10.88 40.93 -41.50
N PRO A 415 -11.82 41.75 -40.89
CA PRO A 415 -11.52 43.13 -40.35
C PRO A 415 -12.51 43.78 -39.28
N SER A 416 -12.34 45.07 -38.89
CA SER A 416 -13.08 45.89 -37.85
C SER A 416 -13.95 47.07 -38.41
N LEU A 417 -14.59 48.08 -37.75
CA LEU A 417 -14.56 48.87 -36.44
C LEU A 417 -16.04 49.24 -35.99
N GLU A 418 -16.51 50.23 -35.17
CA GLU A 418 -16.10 51.55 -34.58
C GLU A 418 -16.89 51.95 -33.26
N ALA A 419 -17.17 53.24 -32.92
CA ALA A 419 -17.70 53.77 -31.60
C ALA A 419 -18.70 54.99 -31.76
N PRO A 420 -18.95 56.03 -30.87
CA PRO A 420 -18.64 56.33 -29.42
C PRO A 420 -19.68 57.16 -28.51
N SER A 421 -19.66 56.96 -27.16
CA SER A 421 -19.88 57.95 -26.02
C SER A 421 -21.31 58.55 -25.64
N PRO A 422 -21.54 59.40 -24.56
CA PRO A 422 -22.16 58.97 -23.28
C PRO A 422 -23.17 59.93 -22.52
N VAL A 423 -23.90 59.47 -21.48
CA VAL A 423 -24.61 60.31 -20.43
C VAL A 423 -24.85 59.55 -19.09
N ASP A 424 -25.22 60.28 -18.01
CA ASP A 424 -25.39 59.92 -16.56
C ASP A 424 -26.70 60.61 -16.00
N PRO A 425 -27.21 60.57 -14.72
CA PRO A 425 -26.67 59.99 -13.45
C PRO A 425 -27.64 59.37 -12.39
N ALA A 426 -27.04 58.88 -11.28
CA ALA A 426 -27.43 59.04 -9.84
C ALA A 426 -28.43 58.12 -9.04
N SER A 427 -27.88 57.53 -7.96
CA SER A 427 -28.35 57.51 -6.54
C SER A 427 -29.59 56.72 -6.05
N SER A 428 -29.45 55.99 -4.92
CA SER A 428 -30.14 56.25 -3.63
C SER A 428 -29.68 55.27 -2.50
N VAL A 429 -29.99 55.60 -1.23
CA VAL A 429 -29.60 54.87 0.00
C VAL A 429 -30.76 54.87 1.00
N GLU A 430 -31.01 53.78 1.73
CA GLU A 430 -31.73 53.79 3.03
C GLU A 430 -31.11 52.77 4.02
N ARG A 431 -31.40 52.94 5.33
CA ARG A 431 -30.74 52.25 6.47
C ARG A 431 -31.67 52.15 7.69
N PHE A 432 -31.82 50.96 8.28
CA PHE A 432 -32.39 50.69 9.62
C PHE A 432 -31.99 49.27 10.10
N PRO A 433 -32.05 48.92 11.40
CA PRO A 433 -31.73 49.69 12.61
C PRO A 433 -30.75 48.92 13.55
N GLU A 434 -30.45 49.46 14.74
CA GLU A 434 -29.51 48.88 15.72
C GLU A 434 -30.10 47.71 16.55
N MET A 435 -29.22 46.83 17.04
CA MET A 435 -29.42 46.00 18.25
C MET A 435 -28.25 46.26 19.23
N ASP A 436 -28.43 45.92 20.51
CA ASP A 436 -27.46 46.20 21.57
C ASP A 436 -26.09 45.53 21.31
N GLY A 437 -25.02 46.32 21.39
CA GLY A 437 -23.64 45.87 21.12
C GLY A 437 -22.91 45.27 22.32
N PRO A 438 -21.74 44.62 22.10
CA PRO A 438 -20.91 44.08 23.16
C PRO A 438 -20.37 45.17 24.09
N SER A 439 -19.92 44.77 25.29
CA SER A 439 -19.24 45.68 26.21
C SER A 439 -17.85 46.02 25.69
N VAL A 440 -17.53 47.31 25.61
CA VAL A 440 -16.26 47.84 25.09
C VAL A 440 -15.68 48.83 26.11
N MET A 441 -14.42 48.63 26.48
CA MET A 441 -13.64 49.51 27.36
C MET A 441 -12.31 49.83 26.71
N ALA A 442 -11.96 51.12 26.60
CA ALA A 442 -10.71 51.59 26.01
C ALA A 442 -9.68 51.98 27.09
N ASP A 443 -8.40 51.74 26.79
CA ASP A 443 -7.25 52.00 27.66
C ASP A 443 -6.73 53.46 27.53
N LEU A 444 -5.52 53.73 28.01
CA LEU A 444 -4.88 55.05 27.92
C LEU A 444 -4.22 55.35 26.55
N GLN A 445 -4.02 54.34 25.69
CA GLN A 445 -3.59 54.53 24.30
C GLN A 445 -4.78 54.70 23.35
N GLY A 446 -5.96 54.20 23.72
CA GLY A 446 -7.18 54.18 22.90
C GLY A 446 -7.55 52.79 22.40
N LEU A 447 -6.79 51.75 22.78
CA LEU A 447 -7.09 50.36 22.47
C LEU A 447 -8.22 49.86 23.35
N SER A 448 -9.19 49.18 22.72
CA SER A 448 -10.34 48.60 23.42
C SER A 448 -10.42 47.10 23.24
N VAL A 449 -10.90 46.40 24.26
CA VAL A 449 -11.12 44.95 24.22
C VAL A 449 -12.61 44.64 24.26
N SER A 450 -13.02 43.64 23.49
CA SER A 450 -14.29 42.94 23.60
C SER A 450 -14.07 41.42 23.43
N ALA A 451 -15.01 40.60 23.89
CA ALA A 451 -14.92 39.14 23.76
C ALA A 451 -16.30 38.49 23.58
N THR A 452 -16.32 37.36 22.87
CA THR A 452 -17.47 36.48 22.65
C THR A 452 -17.29 35.15 23.37
N ILE A 453 -18.36 34.35 23.45
CA ILE A 453 -18.29 32.91 23.74
C ILE A 453 -19.14 32.24 22.67
N ASN A 454 -18.50 31.42 21.84
CA ASN A 454 -19.10 30.82 20.64
C ASN A 454 -19.35 29.31 20.82
N GLY A 455 -18.69 28.65 21.79
CA GLY A 455 -18.87 27.22 22.07
C GLY A 455 -18.13 26.75 23.33
N GLY A 456 -18.16 25.44 23.59
CA GLY A 456 -17.47 24.80 24.72
C GLY A 456 -17.79 23.32 24.87
N TRP A 457 -16.94 22.59 25.60
CA TRP A 457 -17.08 21.17 25.90
C TRP A 457 -16.44 20.81 27.24
N SER A 458 -17.11 19.97 28.04
CA SER A 458 -16.64 19.30 29.27
C SER A 458 -15.43 19.93 29.99
N GLY A 459 -15.63 21.10 30.60
CA GLY A 459 -14.62 21.83 31.38
C GLY A 459 -13.84 22.91 30.64
N VAL A 460 -14.12 23.17 29.36
CA VAL A 460 -13.54 24.25 28.55
C VAL A 460 -14.65 25.01 27.82
N PHE A 461 -14.54 26.34 27.77
CA PHE A 461 -15.34 27.20 26.88
C PHE A 461 -14.42 28.04 25.99
N ALA A 462 -14.94 28.45 24.84
CA ALA A 462 -14.17 29.07 23.77
C ALA A 462 -14.95 30.17 23.03
N GLY A 463 -14.21 31.08 22.41
CA GLY A 463 -14.77 32.19 21.65
C GLY A 463 -13.67 33.04 21.02
N GLU A 464 -14.01 34.29 20.72
CA GLU A 464 -13.07 35.26 20.15
C GLU A 464 -12.82 36.40 21.15
N ILE A 465 -11.62 36.95 21.13
CA ILE A 465 -11.25 38.17 21.85
C ILE A 465 -10.63 39.14 20.85
N THR A 466 -11.17 40.36 20.80
CA THR A 466 -10.84 41.38 19.80
C THR A 466 -10.23 42.59 20.49
N VAL A 467 -9.09 43.06 19.98
CA VAL A 467 -8.45 44.33 20.36
C VAL A 467 -8.60 45.31 19.21
N ALA A 468 -9.32 46.41 19.42
CA ALA A 468 -9.62 47.42 18.41
C ALA A 468 -9.07 48.80 18.80
N ASN A 469 -8.35 49.47 17.90
CA ASN A 469 -7.81 50.80 18.14
C ASN A 469 -8.86 51.88 17.85
N LEU A 470 -9.38 52.50 18.93
CA LEU A 470 -10.37 53.58 18.87
C LEU A 470 -9.72 54.98 19.02
N GLY A 471 -8.38 55.06 19.02
CA GLY A 471 -7.60 56.29 19.13
C GLY A 471 -7.31 56.96 17.79
N ASP A 472 -6.80 58.20 17.84
CA ASP A 472 -6.44 59.00 16.66
C ASP A 472 -5.03 58.66 16.10
N VAL A 473 -4.32 57.68 16.67
CA VAL A 473 -2.93 57.33 16.33
C VAL A 473 -2.71 55.81 16.33
N SER A 474 -1.78 55.33 15.49
CA SER A 474 -1.36 53.92 15.48
C SER A 474 -0.77 53.50 16.83
N ALA A 475 -1.13 52.30 17.29
CA ALA A 475 -0.62 51.74 18.53
C ALA A 475 0.73 51.00 18.35
N GLY A 476 1.28 50.98 17.13
CA GLY A 476 2.55 50.32 16.84
C GLY A 476 2.48 48.80 17.04
N THR A 477 3.63 48.20 17.34
CA THR A 477 3.78 46.75 17.64
C THR A 477 4.25 46.50 19.08
N ASP A 478 4.28 47.55 19.92
CA ASP A 478 4.69 47.52 21.33
C ASP A 478 3.53 47.83 22.30
N TRP A 479 2.29 47.75 21.83
CA TRP A 479 1.10 47.91 22.67
C TRP A 479 0.85 46.70 23.58
N SER A 480 0.16 46.93 24.70
CA SER A 480 -0.41 45.85 25.52
C SER A 480 -1.66 46.36 26.23
N VAL A 481 -2.69 45.51 26.30
CA VAL A 481 -3.98 45.82 26.92
C VAL A 481 -4.32 44.76 27.96
N ALA A 482 -4.86 45.19 29.10
CA ALA A 482 -5.10 44.32 30.25
C ALA A 482 -6.60 44.21 30.57
N LEU A 483 -7.01 43.01 30.97
CA LEU A 483 -8.35 42.65 31.43
C LEU A 483 -8.27 41.71 32.65
N VAL A 484 -9.37 41.54 33.38
CA VAL A 484 -9.48 40.54 34.46
C VAL A 484 -10.46 39.45 34.03
N MET A 485 -10.10 38.19 34.30
CA MET A 485 -10.93 37.02 33.98
C MET A 485 -11.24 36.17 35.22
N ASP A 486 -12.48 35.68 35.34
CA ASP A 486 -12.89 34.73 36.38
C ASP A 486 -12.43 33.28 36.09
N ALA A 487 -11.88 33.02 34.89
CA ALA A 487 -11.34 31.74 34.43
C ALA A 487 -9.93 31.91 33.85
N PRO A 488 -9.04 30.89 33.93
CA PRO A 488 -7.75 30.92 33.25
C PRO A 488 -7.92 30.65 31.75
N LEU A 489 -7.25 31.46 30.93
CA LEU A 489 -6.98 31.12 29.53
C LEU A 489 -6.08 29.89 29.47
N THR A 490 -6.42 28.96 28.57
CA THR A 490 -5.64 27.74 28.27
C THR A 490 -4.99 27.79 26.88
N LEU A 491 -5.57 28.55 25.95
CA LEU A 491 -5.04 28.77 24.59
C LEU A 491 -5.49 30.13 24.06
N VAL A 492 -4.61 30.84 23.34
CA VAL A 492 -4.90 32.06 22.55
C VAL A 492 -3.94 32.07 21.37
N SER A 493 -4.46 32.19 20.14
CA SER A 493 -3.65 32.07 18.91
C SER A 493 -2.85 33.35 18.59
N ASN A 494 -3.55 34.48 18.41
CA ASN A 494 -3.03 35.64 17.68
C ASN A 494 -2.42 36.73 18.58
N PHE A 495 -2.32 36.48 19.90
CA PHE A 495 -1.76 37.41 20.88
C PHE A 495 -0.72 36.74 21.77
N GLU A 496 0.29 37.51 22.19
CA GLU A 496 1.10 37.17 23.36
C GLU A 496 0.29 37.40 24.64
N VAL A 497 0.29 36.42 25.54
CA VAL A 497 -0.57 36.41 26.73
C VAL A 497 0.25 36.22 28.01
N GLN A 498 0.10 37.14 28.96
CA GLN A 498 0.64 37.01 30.31
C GLN A 498 -0.51 36.97 31.31
N SER A 499 -0.68 35.84 32.02
CA SER A 499 -1.72 35.66 33.03
C SER A 499 -1.14 35.53 34.46
N ALA A 500 -1.84 36.09 35.44
CA ALA A 500 -1.43 36.06 36.85
C ALA A 500 -2.64 35.88 37.79
N LEU A 501 -2.63 34.80 38.58
CA LEU A 501 -3.67 34.52 39.57
C LEU A 501 -3.62 35.54 40.73
N ARG A 502 -4.75 36.19 40.96
CA ARG A 502 -4.98 37.21 41.98
C ARG A 502 -5.43 36.60 43.31
N SER A 503 -5.27 37.36 44.38
CA SER A 503 -5.65 36.94 45.74
C SER A 503 -7.17 36.82 45.98
N ASP A 504 -8.01 37.30 45.06
CA ASP A 504 -9.47 37.10 45.05
C ASP A 504 -9.91 35.87 44.22
N GLY A 505 -8.96 35.16 43.58
CA GLY A 505 -9.21 33.93 42.82
C GLY A 505 -9.38 34.12 41.31
N ARG A 506 -9.31 35.37 40.83
CA ARG A 506 -9.43 35.75 39.42
C ARG A 506 -8.04 35.93 38.78
N TYR A 507 -7.98 36.11 37.47
CA TYR A 507 -6.74 36.24 36.71
C TYR A 507 -6.59 37.66 36.15
N ASP A 508 -5.48 38.35 36.46
CA ASP A 508 -5.04 39.47 35.62
C ASP A 508 -4.49 38.88 34.32
N VAL A 509 -4.94 39.37 33.17
CA VAL A 509 -4.53 38.92 31.84
C VAL A 509 -4.09 40.14 31.02
N SER A 510 -2.85 40.13 30.55
CA SER A 510 -2.32 41.11 29.59
C SER A 510 -2.22 40.45 28.22
N LEU A 511 -2.79 41.11 27.21
CA LEU A 511 -2.64 40.77 25.80
C LEU A 511 -1.66 41.75 25.15
N SER A 512 -0.85 41.27 24.22
CA SER A 512 0.07 42.05 23.39
C SER A 512 0.13 41.44 21.98
N PRO A 513 0.54 42.19 20.95
CA PRO A 513 0.69 41.63 19.61
C PRO A 513 1.82 40.57 19.61
N LYS A 514 1.74 39.62 18.70
CA LYS A 514 2.89 38.73 18.40
C LYS A 514 4.02 39.59 17.78
N VAL A 515 5.27 39.16 17.94
CA VAL A 515 6.45 39.95 17.51
C VAL A 515 6.45 40.24 16.00
N TRP A 516 5.73 39.42 15.21
CA TRP A 516 5.53 39.56 13.77
C TRP A 516 4.26 40.34 13.36
N SER A 517 3.34 40.66 14.27
CA SER A 517 2.08 41.33 13.93
C SER A 517 2.32 42.77 13.43
N ALA A 518 1.53 43.20 12.44
CA ALA A 518 1.57 44.55 11.90
C ALA A 518 1.09 45.62 12.91
N PRO A 519 1.45 46.91 12.73
CA PRO A 519 0.96 47.99 13.59
C PRO A 519 -0.57 48.11 13.60
N LEU A 520 -1.17 48.24 14.79
CA LEU A 520 -2.63 48.38 14.92
C LEU A 520 -3.04 49.86 14.71
N ASP A 521 -3.38 50.20 13.47
CA ASP A 521 -3.71 51.56 13.02
C ASP A 521 -5.12 52.05 13.45
N PRO A 522 -5.38 53.38 13.41
CA PRO A 522 -6.65 53.97 13.86
C PRO A 522 -7.90 53.40 13.16
N GLY A 523 -8.78 52.77 13.93
CA GLY A 523 -10.01 52.14 13.45
C GLY A 523 -9.89 50.66 13.11
N GLU A 524 -8.67 50.11 13.08
CA GLU A 524 -8.43 48.69 12.83
C GLU A 524 -8.61 47.82 14.10
N SER A 525 -8.82 46.52 13.90
CA SER A 525 -8.99 45.56 14.98
C SER A 525 -8.35 44.20 14.68
N GLN A 526 -7.59 43.67 15.62
CA GLN A 526 -7.06 42.31 15.59
C GLN A 526 -7.94 41.41 16.45
N THR A 527 -8.28 40.22 15.95
CA THR A 527 -9.06 39.21 16.68
C THR A 527 -8.24 37.95 16.87
N SER A 528 -8.41 37.28 18.02
CA SER A 528 -7.87 35.96 18.30
C SER A 528 -8.99 35.03 18.76
N TYR A 529 -8.95 33.78 18.32
CA TYR A 529 -9.60 32.69 19.04
C TYR A 529 -8.98 32.52 20.43
N TYR A 530 -9.76 32.05 21.40
CA TYR A 530 -9.28 31.64 22.72
C TYR A 530 -10.05 30.45 23.28
N GLN A 531 -9.39 29.74 24.21
CA GLN A 531 -10.02 28.75 25.11
C GLN A 531 -9.72 29.12 26.57
N ALA A 532 -10.66 28.84 27.46
CA ALA A 532 -10.51 29.00 28.91
C ALA A 532 -11.18 27.87 29.68
N ALA A 533 -10.61 27.48 30.81
CA ALA A 533 -11.15 26.38 31.62
C ALA A 533 -12.39 26.82 32.42
N GLY A 534 -13.53 26.19 32.17
CA GLY A 534 -14.81 26.51 32.81
C GLY A 534 -16.01 26.01 32.00
N GLU A 535 -17.19 26.46 32.40
CA GLU A 535 -18.50 26.12 31.80
C GLU A 535 -19.33 27.39 31.62
N ALA A 536 -18.74 28.43 31.00
CA ALA A 536 -19.36 29.73 30.80
C ALA A 536 -20.02 29.83 29.41
N THR A 537 -21.18 30.49 29.33
CA THR A 537 -21.94 30.66 28.07
C THR A 537 -22.36 32.12 27.81
N ASP A 538 -21.76 33.06 28.54
CA ASP A 538 -22.04 34.50 28.49
C ASP A 538 -20.76 35.24 28.90
N PRO A 539 -20.15 36.07 28.03
CA PRO A 539 -18.92 36.80 28.35
C PRO A 539 -19.00 37.63 29.64
N ALA A 540 -20.18 38.13 30.03
CA ALA A 540 -20.36 38.90 31.25
C ALA A 540 -20.23 38.07 32.55
N GLN A 541 -20.08 36.74 32.44
CA GLN A 541 -19.77 35.83 33.54
C GLN A 541 -18.26 35.61 33.72
N VAL A 542 -17.44 36.08 32.78
CA VAL A 542 -16.01 35.77 32.68
C VAL A 542 -15.15 37.03 32.68
N PHE A 543 -15.53 38.05 31.92
CA PHE A 543 -14.68 39.20 31.60
C PHE A 543 -15.04 40.45 32.43
N ASP A 544 -14.13 40.88 33.29
CA ASP A 544 -14.16 42.16 34.01
C ASP A 544 -13.12 43.11 33.38
N PHE A 545 -13.56 43.90 32.40
CA PHE A 545 -12.73 44.85 31.64
C PHE A 545 -12.31 46.11 32.45
N ALA A 546 -12.02 45.96 33.74
CA ALA A 546 -11.61 47.04 34.61
C ALA A 546 -10.13 47.43 34.41
N VAL A 547 -9.88 48.74 34.26
CA VAL A 547 -8.53 49.28 34.00
C VAL A 547 -7.54 48.94 35.13
N VAL A 548 -6.44 48.28 34.76
CA VAL A 548 -5.31 47.98 35.66
C VAL A 548 -4.27 49.09 35.56
N GLU A 549 -3.97 49.79 36.66
CA GLU A 549 -2.88 50.79 36.68
C GLU A 549 -1.50 50.11 36.68
N ALA A 550 -0.66 50.43 35.69
CA ALA A 550 0.66 49.81 35.51
C ALA A 550 1.67 50.21 36.64
N GLY A 551 2.05 49.22 37.45
CA GLY A 551 2.91 49.41 38.63
C GLY A 551 4.37 48.97 38.45
N ASP A 552 5.26 49.94 38.13
CA ASP A 552 6.73 49.96 38.27
C ASP A 552 7.47 48.61 38.51
N ARG A 553 8.21 48.14 37.49
CA ARG A 553 9.27 47.13 37.63
C ARG A 553 10.54 47.50 36.84
N SER A 554 11.40 48.28 37.47
CA SER A 554 12.79 48.51 37.04
C SER A 554 13.67 47.25 37.08
N VAL A 555 14.36 46.95 35.98
CA VAL A 555 15.58 46.11 35.93
C VAL A 555 16.64 46.81 35.05
N THR A 556 17.92 46.64 35.37
CA THR A 556 19.02 47.54 34.97
C THR A 556 19.84 47.08 33.75
N THR A 557 20.26 48.02 32.92
CA THR A 557 21.23 47.83 31.81
C THR A 557 22.64 48.36 32.13
N SER A 558 23.67 47.66 31.61
CA SER A 558 25.11 47.95 31.73
C SER A 558 25.88 46.96 30.83
N GLU A 559 26.83 47.28 29.94
CA GLU A 559 27.53 48.51 29.52
C GLU A 559 27.68 48.46 27.97
N GLN A 560 27.28 49.49 27.19
CA GLN A 560 27.99 50.75 26.85
C GLN A 560 29.01 50.66 25.69
N MET A 561 28.70 51.26 24.53
CA MET A 561 29.50 52.32 23.84
C MET A 561 28.82 52.83 22.54
N THR A 562 28.11 53.96 22.58
CA THR A 562 28.49 55.30 22.04
C THR A 562 28.36 55.54 20.52
N SER A 563 27.38 56.37 20.14
CA SER A 563 27.26 57.09 18.85
C SER A 563 28.17 58.34 18.79
N PRO A 564 28.40 58.99 17.62
CA PRO A 564 27.61 60.21 17.35
C PRO A 564 27.25 60.52 15.86
N ALA A 565 25.95 60.74 15.63
CA ALA A 565 25.28 61.86 14.93
C ALA A 565 25.82 62.57 13.65
N ASP A 566 24.84 62.99 12.83
CA ASP A 566 24.78 64.12 11.87
C ASP A 566 25.69 64.17 10.61
N ILE A 567 25.07 64.21 9.42
CA ILE A 567 24.87 65.45 8.62
C ILE A 567 23.99 65.17 7.37
N SER A 568 23.16 66.13 6.97
CA SER A 568 22.27 66.07 5.79
C SER A 568 22.91 66.63 4.49
N GLU A 569 22.36 66.20 3.35
CA GLU A 569 22.38 66.81 2.00
C GLU A 569 23.36 67.99 1.69
N SER A 570 24.23 67.83 0.67
CA SER A 570 23.94 68.37 -0.68
C SER A 570 25.14 68.42 -1.68
N ALA A 571 25.03 67.59 -2.72
CA ALA A 571 25.19 67.93 -4.16
C ALA A 571 26.55 68.31 -4.83
N ILE A 572 26.51 68.15 -6.17
CA ILE A 572 27.34 68.71 -7.27
C ILE A 572 28.70 68.04 -7.59
N ALA A 573 29.06 67.70 -8.84
CA ALA A 573 28.36 67.31 -10.09
C ALA A 573 29.39 66.90 -11.19
N GLU A 574 28.86 66.46 -12.36
CA GLU A 574 29.48 66.36 -13.72
C GLU A 574 30.58 65.28 -13.92
N ALA A 575 30.46 64.27 -14.80
CA ALA A 575 29.94 64.12 -16.20
C ALA A 575 30.99 64.44 -17.29
N ALA A 576 30.86 64.00 -18.56
CA ALA A 576 29.96 63.01 -19.21
C ALA A 576 30.82 61.85 -19.77
N GLU A 577 30.53 61.00 -20.78
CA GLU A 577 29.61 60.83 -21.93
C GLU A 577 29.54 59.28 -22.21
N THR A 578 28.64 58.61 -22.96
CA THR A 578 27.30 58.71 -23.62
C THR A 578 26.98 57.24 -24.06
N GLU A 579 25.78 56.70 -24.35
CA GLU A 579 24.34 57.04 -24.41
C GLU A 579 23.57 55.67 -24.21
N PHE A 580 22.25 55.45 -24.23
CA PHE A 580 21.07 56.15 -24.78
C PHE A 580 19.75 55.82 -23.98
N SER A 581 18.60 55.79 -24.67
CA SER A 581 17.19 55.61 -24.26
C SER A 581 16.73 54.14 -24.02
N GLY A 582 15.66 53.83 -23.25
CA GLY A 582 14.86 54.64 -22.30
C GLY A 582 13.34 54.33 -22.22
N ILE A 583 12.79 54.22 -20.97
CA ILE A 583 11.65 55.00 -20.37
C ILE A 583 10.32 55.15 -21.19
N VAL A 584 9.06 54.93 -20.70
CA VAL A 584 8.48 54.54 -19.38
C VAL A 584 6.96 54.18 -19.47
N GLU A 585 6.42 53.44 -18.48
CA GLU A 585 5.01 53.23 -17.98
C GLU A 585 3.75 53.19 -18.89
N PRO A 586 2.71 52.43 -18.46
CA PRO A 586 1.40 53.04 -18.16
C PRO A 586 0.72 52.53 -16.86
N ASN A 587 -0.50 53.01 -16.55
CA ASN A 587 -1.17 52.86 -15.25
C ASN A 587 -2.69 52.47 -15.37
N ALA A 588 -3.14 51.55 -14.50
CA ALA A 588 -4.51 51.20 -14.05
C ALA A 588 -5.70 50.88 -15.01
N SER A 589 -6.30 49.70 -14.76
CA SER A 589 -7.76 49.35 -14.72
C SER A 589 -8.71 49.50 -15.93
N ILE A 590 -9.48 48.45 -16.22
CA ILE A 590 -10.75 48.43 -16.98
C ILE A 590 -11.68 47.35 -16.39
N GLU A 591 -13.00 47.57 -16.36
CA GLU A 591 -13.98 46.50 -16.21
C GLU A 591 -15.27 46.74 -17.05
N SER A 592 -16.05 45.66 -17.19
CA SER A 592 -17.37 45.37 -17.82
C SER A 592 -18.38 46.52 -18.17
N ASN A 593 -19.52 46.35 -18.87
CA ASN A 593 -20.30 45.26 -19.50
C ASN A 593 -21.24 45.94 -20.57
N ALA A 594 -22.19 45.40 -21.37
CA ALA A 594 -22.83 44.12 -21.71
C ALA A 594 -23.52 44.34 -23.11
N SER A 595 -24.59 43.69 -23.64
CA SER A 595 -25.52 42.60 -23.28
C SER A 595 -26.33 42.14 -24.52
N SER A 596 -26.56 40.83 -24.71
CA SER A 596 -27.84 40.27 -25.22
C SER A 596 -27.97 38.79 -24.85
N GLY A 597 -28.62 38.49 -23.72
CA GLY A 597 -28.72 37.13 -23.15
C GLY A 597 -29.93 36.29 -23.62
N PRO A 598 -30.33 35.22 -22.90
CA PRO A 598 -29.84 34.81 -21.56
C PRO A 598 -29.31 33.36 -21.46
N SER A 599 -28.34 33.15 -20.58
CA SER A 599 -28.26 31.99 -19.67
C SER A 599 -27.95 32.51 -18.26
N LEU A 600 -28.20 31.70 -17.24
CA LEU A 600 -27.90 31.99 -15.82
C LEU A 600 -27.02 30.88 -15.25
N GLU A 601 -25.85 30.71 -15.85
CA GLU A 601 -24.76 29.86 -15.35
C GLU A 601 -23.52 30.74 -15.14
N PRO A 602 -22.76 30.55 -14.06
CA PRO A 602 -21.43 31.15 -13.91
C PRO A 602 -20.46 30.55 -14.95
N PRO A 603 -19.30 31.19 -15.22
CA PRO A 603 -18.23 30.55 -15.97
C PRO A 603 -17.82 29.23 -15.31
N ASN A 604 -17.46 28.23 -16.12
CA ASN A 604 -17.14 26.89 -15.64
C ASN A 604 -15.92 26.93 -14.70
N VAL A 605 -16.08 26.39 -13.48
CA VAL A 605 -14.93 26.00 -12.64
C VAL A 605 -14.34 24.72 -13.24
N ASN A 606 -13.04 24.46 -13.06
CA ASN A 606 -12.28 23.47 -13.83
C ASN A 606 -12.61 22.00 -13.47
N ALA A 607 -13.81 21.54 -13.83
CA ALA A 607 -14.27 20.16 -13.68
C ALA A 607 -13.39 19.12 -14.41
N ASP A 608 -12.53 19.58 -15.32
CA ASP A 608 -11.66 18.77 -16.18
C ASP A 608 -10.38 18.26 -15.48
N LYS A 609 -10.04 18.76 -14.28
CA LYS A 609 -8.87 18.28 -13.53
C LYS A 609 -9.14 16.92 -12.88
N ARG A 610 -8.16 16.01 -12.98
CA ARG A 610 -8.19 14.69 -12.33
C ARG A 610 -7.68 14.75 -10.90
N ILE A 611 -8.29 13.94 -10.03
CA ILE A 611 -7.74 13.55 -8.73
C ILE A 611 -7.73 12.02 -8.75
N VAL A 612 -6.54 11.46 -8.85
CA VAL A 612 -6.29 10.02 -9.03
C VAL A 612 -5.77 9.46 -7.71
N THR A 613 -6.26 8.30 -7.32
CA THR A 613 -5.94 7.69 -6.03
C THR A 613 -5.77 6.19 -6.18
N TYR A 614 -4.84 5.59 -5.45
CA TYR A 614 -4.64 4.14 -5.43
C TYR A 614 -5.17 3.54 -4.13
N PHE A 615 -5.96 2.47 -4.23
CA PHE A 615 -6.40 1.65 -3.10
C PHE A 615 -5.70 0.30 -3.15
N GLU A 616 -4.95 0.00 -2.09
CA GLU A 616 -4.17 -1.23 -2.00
C GLU A 616 -5.05 -2.41 -1.59
N GLU A 617 -4.96 -3.51 -2.35
CA GLU A 617 -5.69 -4.76 -2.11
C GLU A 617 -5.43 -5.32 -0.70
N TRP A 618 -4.19 -5.16 -0.21
CA TRP A 618 -3.76 -5.56 1.13
C TRP A 618 -4.06 -4.52 2.23
N GLY A 619 -4.59 -3.33 1.87
CA GLY A 619 -4.96 -2.28 2.82
C GLY A 619 -6.01 -2.74 3.84
N VAL A 620 -6.83 -3.72 3.47
CA VAL A 620 -7.87 -4.33 4.30
C VAL A 620 -7.32 -5.31 5.37
N TYR A 621 -6.00 -5.43 5.53
CA TYR A 621 -5.37 -6.27 6.55
C TYR A 621 -4.80 -5.44 7.70
N GLU A 622 -3.47 -5.42 7.88
CA GLU A 622 -2.81 -4.78 9.03
C GLU A 622 -2.96 -3.25 9.05
N ARG A 623 -3.18 -2.65 7.88
CA ARG A 623 -3.50 -1.22 7.73
C ARG A 623 -4.91 -0.84 8.20
N ASP A 624 -5.83 -1.81 8.29
CA ASP A 624 -7.25 -1.67 8.64
C ASP A 624 -8.00 -0.57 7.86
N ILE A 625 -7.65 -0.39 6.57
CA ILE A 625 -8.31 0.57 5.67
C ILE A 625 -9.20 -0.20 4.69
N ASN A 626 -10.51 0.04 4.79
CA ASN A 626 -11.53 -0.59 3.97
C ASN A 626 -12.13 0.46 3.01
N LEU A 627 -12.81 0.05 1.93
CA LEU A 627 -13.45 1.01 1.01
C LEU A 627 -14.57 1.85 1.68
N SER A 628 -15.05 1.45 2.86
CA SER A 628 -15.92 2.25 3.74
C SER A 628 -15.30 3.58 4.19
N ASP A 629 -13.97 3.66 4.23
CA ASP A 629 -13.21 4.81 4.71
C ASP A 629 -12.87 5.82 3.62
N VAL A 630 -13.04 5.44 2.35
CA VAL A 630 -12.62 6.23 1.18
C VAL A 630 -13.66 7.28 0.83
N ASN A 631 -13.29 8.57 0.91
CA ASN A 631 -14.16 9.68 0.49
C ASN A 631 -14.25 9.78 -1.04
N GLY A 632 -15.13 8.97 -1.62
CA GLY A 632 -15.44 8.99 -3.06
C GLY A 632 -16.17 10.24 -3.59
N GLN A 633 -16.13 11.39 -2.89
CA GLN A 633 -16.42 12.70 -3.49
C GLN A 633 -15.16 13.49 -3.83
N ALA A 634 -14.07 13.28 -3.10
CA ALA A 634 -12.81 14.02 -3.22
C ALA A 634 -11.87 13.44 -4.30
N MET A 635 -12.41 12.72 -5.28
CA MET A 635 -11.64 12.01 -6.29
C MET A 635 -12.39 11.91 -7.61
N THR A 636 -11.67 11.72 -8.71
CA THR A 636 -12.26 11.36 -9.99
C THR A 636 -11.84 9.98 -10.48
N HIS A 637 -10.69 9.46 -10.03
CA HIS A 637 -10.21 8.13 -10.40
C HIS A 637 -9.75 7.36 -9.15
N LEU A 638 -10.11 6.09 -9.07
CA LEU A 638 -9.71 5.16 -8.02
C LEU A 638 -9.16 3.88 -8.65
N ASN A 639 -7.83 3.75 -8.63
CA ASN A 639 -7.12 2.60 -9.16
C ASN A 639 -6.97 1.52 -8.06
N TYR A 640 -7.33 0.29 -8.38
CA TYR A 640 -7.19 -0.87 -7.50
C TYR A 640 -5.85 -1.56 -7.73
N SER A 641 -5.01 -1.60 -6.69
CA SER A 641 -3.62 -2.08 -6.74
C SER A 641 -3.45 -3.43 -6.03
N PHE A 642 -2.99 -4.51 -6.67
CA PHE A 642 -2.52 -4.62 -8.06
C PHE A 642 -2.95 -5.96 -8.68
N PHE A 643 -3.10 -5.93 -10.01
CA PHE A 643 -3.15 -7.12 -10.85
C PHE A 643 -1.75 -7.45 -11.36
N ASP A 644 -1.52 -8.74 -11.59
CA ASP A 644 -0.21 -9.34 -11.87
C ASP A 644 -0.15 -9.78 -13.35
N VAL A 645 0.94 -9.48 -14.07
CA VAL A 645 1.09 -9.73 -15.51
C VAL A 645 2.16 -10.79 -15.77
N LYS A 646 1.72 -11.99 -16.19
CA LYS A 646 2.59 -13.15 -16.34
C LYS A 646 3.31 -13.19 -17.69
N ALA A 647 4.41 -13.95 -17.74
CA ALA A 647 5.28 -14.13 -18.91
C ALA A 647 4.59 -14.54 -20.22
N ASP A 648 3.42 -15.21 -20.17
CA ASP A 648 2.64 -15.59 -21.36
C ASP A 648 1.65 -14.50 -21.82
N GLY A 649 1.61 -13.35 -21.12
CA GLY A 649 0.66 -12.27 -21.30
C GLY A 649 -0.64 -12.42 -20.50
N SER A 650 -0.81 -13.44 -19.67
CA SER A 650 -2.01 -13.53 -18.81
C SER A 650 -2.01 -12.50 -17.70
N VAL A 651 -3.22 -12.11 -17.27
CA VAL A 651 -3.43 -11.17 -16.18
C VAL A 651 -4.16 -11.87 -15.03
N GLU A 652 -3.57 -11.84 -13.83
CA GLU A 652 -4.06 -12.53 -12.63
C GLU A 652 -4.27 -11.54 -11.47
N LEU A 653 -4.94 -12.00 -10.40
CA LEU A 653 -5.09 -11.25 -9.15
C LEU A 653 -3.95 -11.61 -8.19
N PHE A 654 -3.41 -10.61 -7.49
CA PHE A 654 -2.38 -10.82 -6.48
C PHE A 654 -2.93 -11.55 -5.25
N ASP A 655 -3.98 -11.02 -4.61
CA ASP A 655 -4.75 -11.68 -3.55
C ASP A 655 -6.23 -11.83 -3.95
N SER A 656 -6.53 -12.99 -4.56
CA SER A 656 -7.90 -13.32 -4.95
C SER A 656 -8.90 -13.47 -3.79
N TYR A 657 -8.44 -13.64 -2.53
CA TYR A 657 -9.31 -13.67 -1.36
C TYR A 657 -9.72 -12.26 -0.96
N ALA A 658 -8.78 -11.31 -0.83
CA ALA A 658 -9.10 -9.89 -0.65
C ALA A 658 -10.00 -9.36 -1.78
N ALA A 659 -9.64 -9.65 -3.04
CA ALA A 659 -10.39 -9.25 -4.22
C ALA A 659 -11.85 -9.71 -4.21
N GLN A 660 -12.11 -11.01 -3.98
CA GLN A 660 -13.38 -11.64 -4.37
C GLN A 660 -14.12 -12.38 -3.25
N GLU A 661 -13.46 -12.74 -2.15
CA GLU A 661 -14.00 -13.75 -1.21
C GLU A 661 -14.13 -13.25 0.23
N LYS A 662 -13.31 -12.28 0.65
CA LYS A 662 -13.36 -11.62 1.97
C LYS A 662 -14.77 -11.07 2.24
N ARG A 663 -15.24 -11.27 3.48
CA ARG A 663 -16.56 -10.82 3.95
C ARG A 663 -16.35 -9.69 4.95
N PHE A 664 -16.86 -8.52 4.58
CA PHE A 664 -16.86 -7.29 5.37
C PHE A 664 -18.10 -7.26 6.26
N ASP A 665 -17.97 -6.84 7.51
CA ASP A 665 -19.08 -6.78 8.44
C ASP A 665 -19.95 -5.53 8.17
N ALA A 666 -21.02 -5.34 8.95
CA ALA A 666 -21.98 -4.25 8.74
C ALA A 666 -21.43 -2.84 8.99
N VAL A 667 -20.23 -2.72 9.56
CA VAL A 667 -19.54 -1.44 9.80
C VAL A 667 -18.56 -1.09 8.66
N ASP A 668 -17.99 -2.08 7.99
CA ASP A 668 -17.02 -1.91 6.89
C ASP A 668 -17.70 -1.93 5.50
N GLN A 669 -19.03 -1.76 5.48
CA GLN A 669 -19.81 -1.58 4.25
C GLN A 669 -19.66 -0.18 3.71
N VAL A 670 -19.36 -0.05 2.41
CA VAL A 670 -19.35 1.26 1.75
C VAL A 670 -20.67 2.00 1.95
N SER A 671 -20.55 3.30 2.23
CA SER A 671 -21.70 4.16 2.44
C SER A 671 -21.47 5.55 1.86
N ARG A 672 -22.56 6.24 1.56
CA ARG A 672 -22.55 7.65 1.22
C ARG A 672 -23.64 8.38 1.95
N THR A 673 -23.28 9.51 2.55
CA THR A 673 -24.24 10.49 3.06
C THR A 673 -24.45 11.58 2.02
N PHE A 674 -25.72 11.89 1.76
CA PHE A 674 -26.19 12.92 0.85
C PHE A 674 -26.93 13.99 1.65
N THR A 675 -26.85 15.26 1.27
CA THR A 675 -27.83 16.27 1.71
C THR A 675 -29.22 15.95 1.13
N LYS A 676 -30.28 16.55 1.69
CA LYS A 676 -31.63 16.46 1.09
C LYS A 676 -31.69 16.92 -0.37
N VAL A 677 -30.82 17.84 -0.79
CA VAL A 677 -30.84 18.41 -2.15
C VAL A 677 -30.19 17.44 -3.14
N GLU A 678 -29.01 16.91 -2.82
CA GLU A 678 -28.34 15.90 -3.65
C GLU A 678 -29.18 14.64 -3.78
N TYR A 679 -29.75 14.12 -2.68
CA TYR A 679 -30.57 12.91 -2.72
C TYR A 679 -31.85 13.08 -3.58
N GLN A 680 -32.34 14.31 -3.75
CA GLN A 680 -33.44 14.62 -4.67
C GLN A 680 -32.99 14.77 -6.13
N ALA A 681 -31.68 14.88 -6.39
CA ALA A 681 -31.08 15.00 -7.72
C ALA A 681 -30.46 13.69 -8.25
N VAL A 682 -30.23 12.69 -7.39
CA VAL A 682 -29.79 11.33 -7.79
C VAL A 682 -30.73 10.73 -8.85
N ASP A 683 -30.17 10.04 -9.84
CA ASP A 683 -30.96 9.43 -10.92
C ASP A 683 -32.03 8.44 -10.36
N PRO A 684 -33.29 8.52 -10.82
CA PRO A 684 -34.35 7.60 -10.38
C PRO A 684 -34.04 6.10 -10.53
N ALA A 685 -33.12 5.71 -11.41
CA ALA A 685 -32.63 4.34 -11.53
C ALA A 685 -31.69 3.95 -10.37
N LEU A 686 -30.79 4.84 -9.95
CA LEU A 686 -29.94 4.63 -8.75
C LEU A 686 -30.79 4.64 -7.48
N ILE A 687 -31.79 5.54 -7.37
CA ILE A 687 -32.79 5.47 -6.29
C ILE A 687 -33.51 4.12 -6.27
N ALA A 688 -33.80 3.50 -7.43
CA ALA A 688 -34.38 2.16 -7.47
C ALA A 688 -33.41 1.05 -7.02
N VAL A 689 -32.10 1.21 -7.24
CA VAL A 689 -31.05 0.32 -6.70
C VAL A 689 -30.92 0.47 -5.18
N TYR A 690 -30.90 1.70 -4.65
CA TYR A 690 -30.83 1.95 -3.20
C TYR A 690 -32.07 1.45 -2.43
N ASN A 691 -33.22 1.30 -3.11
CA ASN A 691 -34.45 0.73 -2.55
C ASN A 691 -34.57 -0.81 -2.75
N SER A 692 -33.47 -1.48 -3.11
CA SER A 692 -33.39 -2.95 -3.13
C SER A 692 -33.09 -3.53 -1.74
N ASP A 693 -32.92 -4.84 -1.66
CA ASP A 693 -32.40 -5.58 -0.49
C ASP A 693 -30.88 -5.48 -0.32
N GLN A 694 -30.18 -4.82 -1.25
CA GLN A 694 -28.71 -4.68 -1.26
C GLN A 694 -28.19 -3.47 -0.49
N TYR A 695 -29.10 -2.61 -0.01
CA TYR A 695 -28.79 -1.36 0.69
C TYR A 695 -29.71 -1.13 1.89
N THR A 696 -29.21 -0.38 2.87
CA THR A 696 -30.03 0.24 3.92
C THR A 696 -30.00 1.76 3.76
N ILE A 697 -31.10 2.42 4.13
CA ILE A 697 -31.25 3.87 4.06
C ILE A 697 -31.61 4.40 5.44
N THR A 698 -30.79 5.30 5.97
CA THR A 698 -31.03 6.03 7.22
C THR A 698 -31.30 7.50 6.90
N GLU A 699 -32.36 8.06 7.47
CA GLU A 699 -32.78 9.44 7.18
C GLU A 699 -32.75 10.33 8.44
N THR A 700 -32.06 11.47 8.35
CA THR A 700 -32.02 12.50 9.41
C THR A 700 -32.92 13.70 9.01
N ALA A 701 -32.87 14.82 9.75
CA ALA A 701 -33.55 16.05 9.34
C ALA A 701 -32.95 16.65 8.04
N ASP A 702 -31.63 16.55 7.88
CA ASP A 702 -30.86 17.33 6.91
C ASP A 702 -30.14 16.46 5.85
N SER A 703 -29.97 15.17 6.14
CA SER A 703 -29.25 14.20 5.29
C SER A 703 -30.03 12.90 5.03
N VAL A 704 -29.54 12.12 4.09
CA VAL A 704 -29.90 10.72 3.82
C VAL A 704 -28.60 9.93 3.68
N THR A 705 -28.41 8.87 4.45
CA THR A 705 -27.25 7.98 4.35
C THR A 705 -27.69 6.66 3.74
N VAL A 706 -26.95 6.20 2.73
CA VAL A 706 -27.16 4.91 2.04
C VAL A 706 -25.92 4.05 2.28
N THR A 707 -26.10 2.85 2.82
CA THR A 707 -25.01 1.91 3.19
C THR A 707 -25.31 0.54 2.58
N SER A 708 -24.33 -0.13 1.97
CA SER A 708 -24.53 -1.47 1.42
C SER A 708 -24.84 -2.51 2.51
N VAL A 709 -25.45 -3.63 2.12
CA VAL A 709 -25.75 -4.76 3.01
C VAL A 709 -24.65 -5.82 2.89
N PRO A 710 -24.09 -6.35 3.99
CA PRO A 710 -23.10 -7.42 3.95
C PRO A 710 -23.56 -8.64 3.17
N VAL A 711 -22.73 -9.14 2.24
CA VAL A 711 -23.06 -10.30 1.42
C VAL A 711 -22.80 -11.60 2.18
N GLY A 712 -23.87 -12.17 2.74
CA GLY A 712 -23.81 -13.41 3.51
C GLY A 712 -23.38 -14.64 2.69
N TRP A 713 -22.81 -15.62 3.38
CA TRP A 713 -22.28 -16.88 2.83
C TRP A 713 -23.29 -17.76 2.05
N ASN A 714 -24.58 -17.42 2.05
CA ASN A 714 -25.63 -18.15 1.34
C ASN A 714 -26.28 -17.33 0.21
N ASP A 715 -25.97 -16.04 0.10
CA ASP A 715 -26.76 -15.06 -0.63
C ASP A 715 -26.16 -14.70 -2.00
N ALA A 716 -24.87 -15.01 -2.19
CA ALA A 716 -24.15 -14.91 -3.45
C ALA A 716 -23.13 -16.06 -3.60
N GLY A 717 -22.41 -16.12 -4.72
CA GLY A 717 -21.32 -17.07 -4.93
C GLY A 717 -20.11 -16.85 -4.01
N PRO A 718 -19.14 -17.79 -4.00
CA PRO A 718 -17.93 -17.65 -3.19
C PRO A 718 -17.12 -16.40 -3.57
N LYS A 719 -17.09 -16.08 -4.88
CA LYS A 719 -16.36 -14.97 -5.50
C LYS A 719 -17.20 -13.70 -5.75
N ASP A 720 -18.42 -13.64 -5.21
CA ASP A 720 -19.30 -12.48 -5.30
C ASP A 720 -19.21 -11.63 -4.01
N ALA A 721 -17.98 -11.30 -3.60
CA ALA A 721 -17.67 -10.55 -2.38
C ALA A 721 -16.32 -9.82 -2.50
N GLY A 722 -15.57 -9.71 -1.41
CA GLY A 722 -14.27 -9.04 -1.37
C GLY A 722 -14.34 -7.56 -1.74
N ASN A 723 -13.18 -7.01 -2.05
CA ASN A 723 -13.02 -5.64 -2.51
C ASN A 723 -13.81 -5.38 -3.80
N PHE A 724 -14.02 -6.38 -4.66
CA PHE A 724 -14.74 -6.22 -5.94
C PHE A 724 -16.24 -5.95 -5.72
N GLU A 725 -16.86 -6.60 -4.74
CA GLU A 725 -18.22 -6.25 -4.33
C GLU A 725 -18.26 -4.83 -3.76
N GLN A 726 -17.32 -4.48 -2.87
CA GLN A 726 -17.28 -3.13 -2.28
C GLN A 726 -17.01 -2.04 -3.34
N LEU A 727 -16.12 -2.26 -4.32
CA LEU A 727 -15.88 -1.38 -5.48
C LEU A 727 -17.15 -1.20 -6.31
N ARG A 728 -17.89 -2.28 -6.58
CA ARG A 728 -19.15 -2.20 -7.33
C ARG A 728 -20.20 -1.38 -6.58
N ARG A 729 -20.30 -1.55 -5.25
CA ARG A 729 -21.16 -0.71 -4.39
C ARG A 729 -20.67 0.73 -4.32
N PHE A 730 -19.36 0.94 -4.32
CA PHE A 730 -18.74 2.26 -4.34
C PHE A 730 -19.07 3.01 -5.63
N LYS A 731 -18.95 2.39 -6.82
CA LYS A 731 -19.39 3.00 -8.10
C LYS A 731 -20.91 3.22 -8.16
N GLU A 732 -21.71 2.36 -7.53
CA GLU A 732 -23.16 2.58 -7.40
C GLU A 732 -23.51 3.82 -6.54
N LEU A 733 -22.70 4.14 -5.51
CA LEU A 733 -22.85 5.34 -4.65
C LEU A 733 -22.14 6.59 -5.21
N ASN A 734 -21.04 6.39 -5.92
CA ASN A 734 -20.11 7.39 -6.45
C ASN A 734 -19.97 7.23 -7.98
N PRO A 735 -21.05 7.39 -8.77
CA PRO A 735 -21.05 7.07 -10.21
C PRO A 735 -20.08 7.90 -11.06
N HIS A 736 -19.57 9.00 -10.52
CA HIS A 736 -18.65 9.94 -11.17
C HIS A 736 -17.16 9.62 -10.95
N VAL A 737 -16.83 8.67 -10.06
CA VAL A 737 -15.45 8.19 -9.88
C VAL A 737 -15.23 7.06 -10.86
N GLU A 738 -14.29 7.20 -11.78
CA GLU A 738 -13.91 6.11 -12.68
C GLU A 738 -12.98 5.14 -11.95
N LEU A 739 -13.29 3.84 -12.03
CA LEU A 739 -12.53 2.82 -11.31
C LEU A 739 -11.53 2.19 -12.25
N GLY A 740 -10.28 2.14 -11.83
CA GLY A 740 -9.21 1.46 -12.54
C GLY A 740 -8.82 0.14 -11.88
N PHE A 741 -8.25 -0.76 -12.68
CA PHE A 741 -7.34 -1.77 -12.16
C PHE A 741 -5.92 -1.41 -12.59
N ALA A 742 -5.01 -1.41 -11.62
CA ALA A 742 -3.59 -1.14 -11.84
C ALA A 742 -2.83 -2.46 -12.02
N LEU A 743 -1.94 -2.49 -13.01
CA LEU A 743 -1.12 -3.64 -13.36
C LEU A 743 0.31 -3.40 -12.91
N GLY A 744 0.87 -4.33 -12.13
CA GLY A 744 2.27 -4.28 -11.72
C GLY A 744 2.51 -3.58 -10.38
N GLY A 745 3.09 -2.38 -10.44
CA GLY A 745 3.83 -1.78 -9.34
C GLY A 745 5.18 -2.48 -9.10
N TRP A 746 5.97 -1.94 -8.18
CA TRP A 746 7.37 -2.31 -7.92
C TRP A 746 7.66 -3.82 -7.90
N THR A 747 6.82 -4.60 -7.22
CA THR A 747 7.03 -6.03 -6.95
C THR A 747 6.41 -6.98 -7.96
N LEU A 748 5.45 -6.55 -8.78
CA LEU A 748 4.76 -7.38 -9.79
C LEU A 748 5.05 -6.91 -11.23
N SER A 749 6.10 -6.09 -11.39
CA SER A 749 6.60 -5.62 -12.69
C SER A 749 7.62 -6.57 -13.34
N ASP A 750 7.70 -7.82 -12.87
CA ASP A 750 8.80 -8.73 -13.17
C ASP A 750 8.73 -9.32 -14.59
N GLU A 751 7.55 -9.64 -15.10
CA GLU A 751 7.39 -10.35 -16.38
C GLU A 751 6.81 -9.51 -17.55
N PHE A 752 6.54 -8.21 -17.36
CA PHE A 752 6.06 -7.30 -18.42
C PHE A 752 6.95 -7.34 -19.70
N SER A 753 8.28 -7.29 -19.54
CA SER A 753 9.20 -7.32 -20.69
C SER A 753 9.06 -8.64 -21.48
N THR A 754 8.92 -9.76 -20.78
CA THR A 754 8.73 -11.10 -21.37
C THR A 754 7.40 -11.19 -22.10
N ALA A 755 6.31 -10.79 -21.43
CA ALA A 755 4.95 -10.77 -21.97
C ALA A 755 4.88 -9.94 -23.27
N PHE A 756 5.35 -8.70 -23.22
CA PHE A 756 5.17 -7.74 -24.31
C PHE A 756 6.16 -7.95 -25.46
N ALA A 757 7.26 -8.69 -25.27
CA ALA A 757 8.22 -9.01 -26.33
C ALA A 757 7.63 -9.87 -27.47
N THR A 758 6.61 -10.68 -27.21
CA THR A 758 6.03 -11.59 -28.22
C THR A 758 4.64 -11.13 -28.67
N GLN A 759 4.30 -11.32 -29.95
CA GLN A 759 2.94 -11.02 -30.42
C GLN A 759 1.89 -11.86 -29.68
N SER A 760 2.21 -13.12 -29.36
CA SER A 760 1.33 -14.01 -28.59
C SER A 760 1.06 -13.52 -27.16
N GLY A 761 2.06 -12.94 -26.49
CA GLY A 761 1.87 -12.37 -25.16
C GLY A 761 1.07 -11.06 -25.21
N ARG A 762 1.29 -10.22 -26.23
CA ARG A 762 0.43 -9.04 -26.47
C ARG A 762 -1.01 -9.42 -26.79
N ASP A 763 -1.22 -10.38 -27.70
CA ASP A 763 -2.54 -10.92 -28.06
C ASP A 763 -3.29 -11.51 -26.85
N ARG A 764 -2.55 -12.18 -25.95
CA ARG A 764 -3.12 -12.72 -24.70
C ARG A 764 -3.49 -11.59 -23.73
N PHE A 765 -2.57 -10.66 -23.53
CA PHE A 765 -2.73 -9.56 -22.59
C PHE A 765 -3.91 -8.64 -22.94
N THR A 766 -4.03 -8.18 -24.18
CA THR A 766 -5.14 -7.29 -24.56
C THR A 766 -6.49 -8.02 -24.51
N SER A 767 -6.51 -9.32 -24.84
CA SER A 767 -7.69 -10.17 -24.68
C SER A 767 -8.11 -10.35 -23.21
N ASP A 768 -7.17 -10.65 -22.31
CA ASP A 768 -7.46 -10.84 -20.88
C ASP A 768 -7.92 -9.50 -20.24
N VAL A 769 -7.34 -8.36 -20.63
CA VAL A 769 -7.78 -7.01 -20.25
C VAL A 769 -9.22 -6.73 -20.70
N VAL A 770 -9.56 -7.05 -21.95
CA VAL A 770 -10.92 -6.90 -22.49
C VAL A 770 -11.93 -7.81 -21.77
N ASP A 771 -11.52 -9.02 -21.38
CA ASP A 771 -12.34 -9.91 -20.55
C ASP A 771 -12.48 -9.40 -19.10
N ILE A 772 -11.46 -8.76 -18.51
CA ILE A 772 -11.56 -8.11 -17.19
C ILE A 772 -12.64 -7.02 -17.22
N PHE A 773 -12.63 -6.12 -18.21
CA PHE A 773 -13.68 -5.08 -18.36
C PHE A 773 -15.07 -5.68 -18.62
N GLN A 774 -15.18 -6.76 -19.39
CA GLN A 774 -16.47 -7.39 -19.68
C GLN A 774 -17.07 -8.12 -18.47
N ASN A 775 -16.25 -8.69 -17.61
CA ASN A 775 -16.67 -9.37 -16.39
C ASN A 775 -16.92 -8.38 -15.23
N ASN A 776 -16.01 -7.42 -15.04
CA ASN A 776 -15.99 -6.48 -13.91
C ASN A 776 -16.42 -5.06 -14.33
N LYS A 777 -17.67 -4.94 -14.77
CA LYS A 777 -18.24 -3.73 -15.43
C LYS A 777 -18.34 -2.45 -14.59
N PHE A 778 -17.78 -2.46 -13.38
CA PHE A 778 -17.59 -1.27 -12.56
C PHE A 778 -16.24 -0.59 -12.85
N PHE A 779 -15.27 -1.31 -13.41
CA PHE A 779 -14.04 -0.73 -13.97
C PHE A 779 -14.27 -0.05 -15.33
N SER A 780 -13.58 1.06 -15.51
CA SER A 780 -13.57 1.93 -16.70
C SER A 780 -12.16 2.43 -17.06
N VAL A 781 -11.15 2.17 -16.22
CA VAL A 781 -9.75 2.53 -16.46
C VAL A 781 -8.87 1.28 -16.41
N ILE A 782 -7.81 1.26 -17.22
CA ILE A 782 -6.68 0.35 -17.07
C ILE A 782 -5.43 1.19 -16.85
N ASP A 783 -4.74 0.94 -15.73
CA ASP A 783 -3.53 1.65 -15.36
C ASP A 783 -2.31 0.71 -15.47
N PHE A 784 -1.29 1.15 -16.21
CA PHE A 784 -0.04 0.41 -16.36
C PHE A 784 1.01 1.00 -15.42
N ASP A 785 1.37 0.26 -14.38
CA ASP A 785 2.46 0.60 -13.48
C ASP A 785 3.63 -0.38 -13.68
N TRP A 786 4.26 -0.28 -14.86
CA TRP A 786 5.44 -1.08 -15.18
C TRP A 786 6.69 -0.37 -14.68
N GLU A 787 7.33 -0.97 -13.67
CA GLU A 787 8.56 -0.50 -13.04
C GLU A 787 9.79 -1.36 -13.40
N TYR A 788 10.59 -1.04 -14.42
CA TYR A 788 10.38 -0.06 -15.49
C TYR A 788 10.80 -0.63 -16.85
N PRO A 789 10.23 -0.13 -17.97
CA PRO A 789 10.77 -0.37 -19.31
C PRO A 789 12.29 -0.13 -19.39
N GLY A 790 13.03 -1.10 -19.92
CA GLY A 790 14.49 -1.06 -20.02
C GLY A 790 15.23 -1.30 -18.71
N GLY A 791 14.53 -1.59 -17.62
CA GLY A 791 15.09 -1.95 -16.31
C GLY A 791 15.30 -0.75 -15.37
N GLY A 792 15.81 -1.05 -14.17
CA GLY A 792 15.99 -0.07 -13.08
C GLY A 792 14.90 -0.09 -12.01
N GLY A 793 13.95 -1.03 -12.10
CA GLY A 793 13.00 -1.38 -11.03
C GLY A 793 13.56 -2.45 -10.08
N ALA A 794 12.67 -3.28 -9.52
CA ALA A 794 13.04 -4.31 -8.55
C ALA A 794 14.04 -5.37 -9.07
N SER A 795 14.77 -5.99 -8.12
CA SER A 795 15.85 -6.93 -8.43
C SER A 795 15.30 -8.30 -8.83
N GLY A 796 15.22 -8.54 -10.13
CA GLY A 796 14.68 -9.75 -10.73
C GLY A 796 13.96 -9.46 -12.05
N ASN A 797 13.40 -8.25 -12.19
CA ASN A 797 12.51 -7.88 -13.27
C ASN A 797 13.16 -8.05 -14.66
N ALA A 798 12.46 -8.76 -15.54
CA ALA A 798 12.83 -8.90 -16.94
C ALA A 798 12.83 -7.51 -17.61
N SER A 799 13.84 -7.26 -18.44
CA SER A 799 14.03 -5.97 -19.08
C SER A 799 14.77 -6.09 -20.42
N SER A 800 14.44 -5.20 -21.35
CA SER A 800 14.98 -5.18 -22.71
C SER A 800 15.12 -3.76 -23.24
N SER A 801 16.15 -3.52 -24.06
CA SER A 801 16.28 -2.26 -24.82
C SER A 801 15.18 -2.07 -25.88
N ASN A 802 14.23 -2.99 -25.99
CA ASN A 802 13.07 -2.93 -26.87
C ASN A 802 11.76 -2.63 -26.12
N ASP A 803 11.79 -2.48 -24.79
CA ASP A 803 10.58 -2.44 -23.96
C ASP A 803 9.61 -1.32 -24.36
N GLY A 804 10.05 -0.06 -24.45
CA GLY A 804 9.20 1.04 -24.94
C GLY A 804 8.77 0.93 -26.41
N ALA A 805 9.40 0.06 -27.21
CA ALA A 805 8.93 -0.26 -28.57
C ALA A 805 7.86 -1.37 -28.55
N ASN A 806 8.01 -2.36 -27.67
CA ASN A 806 7.02 -3.41 -27.42
C ASN A 806 5.76 -2.84 -26.75
N PHE A 807 5.91 -1.90 -25.81
CA PHE A 807 4.81 -1.26 -25.09
C PHE A 807 3.94 -0.41 -26.02
N ALA A 808 4.54 0.33 -26.96
CA ALA A 808 3.80 1.04 -28.00
C ALA A 808 2.96 0.08 -28.87
N LEU A 809 3.43 -1.15 -29.13
CA LEU A 809 2.64 -2.17 -29.85
C LEU A 809 1.50 -2.75 -28.99
N VAL A 810 1.69 -2.86 -27.66
CA VAL A 810 0.59 -3.22 -26.73
C VAL A 810 -0.48 -2.15 -26.73
N LEU A 811 -0.09 -0.89 -26.58
CA LEU A 811 -1.03 0.22 -26.45
C LEU A 811 -1.77 0.52 -27.77
N GLU A 812 -1.10 0.39 -28.93
CA GLU A 812 -1.76 0.45 -30.25
C GLU A 812 -2.82 -0.64 -30.40
N GLN A 813 -2.50 -1.88 -30.00
CA GLN A 813 -3.42 -3.02 -30.09
C GLN A 813 -4.58 -2.88 -29.08
N LEU A 814 -4.27 -2.55 -27.82
CA LEU A 814 -5.26 -2.39 -26.76
C LEU A 814 -6.24 -1.27 -27.07
N ARG A 815 -5.78 -0.08 -27.49
CA ARG A 815 -6.67 1.04 -27.83
C ARG A 815 -7.64 0.66 -28.95
N ALA A 816 -7.19 -0.10 -29.96
CA ALA A 816 -8.05 -0.60 -31.04
C ALA A 816 -9.07 -1.66 -30.56
N GLU A 817 -8.74 -2.45 -29.54
CA GLU A 817 -9.65 -3.43 -28.93
C GLU A 817 -10.65 -2.76 -27.96
N LEU A 818 -10.22 -1.74 -27.21
CA LEU A 818 -11.09 -0.90 -26.38
C LEU A 818 -12.08 -0.09 -27.23
N ASP A 819 -11.64 0.56 -28.31
CA ASP A 819 -12.53 1.25 -29.26
C ASP A 819 -13.62 0.32 -29.82
N ALA A 820 -13.29 -0.95 -30.05
CA ALA A 820 -14.25 -1.96 -30.48
C ALA A 820 -15.22 -2.36 -29.35
N LEU A 821 -14.75 -2.38 -28.09
CA LEU A 821 -15.57 -2.62 -26.91
C LEU A 821 -16.53 -1.45 -26.64
N GLU A 822 -16.08 -0.19 -26.75
CA GLU A 822 -16.93 1.01 -26.66
C GLU A 822 -18.06 1.00 -27.71
N LEU A 823 -17.72 0.67 -28.97
CA LEU A 823 -18.71 0.50 -30.05
C LEU A 823 -19.71 -0.64 -29.80
N GLN A 824 -19.37 -1.61 -28.95
CA GLN A 824 -20.23 -2.74 -28.56
C GLN A 824 -21.06 -2.46 -27.30
N THR A 825 -20.52 -1.78 -26.29
CA THR A 825 -21.13 -1.58 -24.97
C THR A 825 -21.81 -0.22 -24.83
N GLY A 826 -21.30 0.81 -25.50
CA GLY A 826 -21.65 2.21 -25.25
C GLY A 826 -20.97 2.80 -24.00
N GLY A 827 -19.97 2.11 -23.45
CA GLY A 827 -19.08 2.66 -22.41
C GLY A 827 -17.97 3.53 -23.01
N SER A 828 -17.07 3.97 -22.13
CA SER A 828 -15.81 4.65 -22.43
C SER A 828 -14.75 3.97 -21.58
N TYR A 829 -13.56 3.72 -22.12
CA TYR A 829 -12.46 3.11 -21.35
C TYR A 829 -11.21 3.98 -21.47
N GLU A 830 -10.63 4.40 -20.35
CA GLU A 830 -9.39 5.18 -20.32
C GLU A 830 -8.17 4.29 -20.09
N VAL A 831 -7.05 4.65 -20.72
CA VAL A 831 -5.75 4.02 -20.54
C VAL A 831 -4.81 4.99 -19.85
N SER A 832 -4.38 4.67 -18.64
CA SER A 832 -3.37 5.45 -17.91
C SER A 832 -2.05 4.70 -17.74
N VAL A 833 -0.98 5.45 -17.55
CA VAL A 833 0.37 4.90 -17.35
C VAL A 833 0.99 5.59 -16.14
N ALA A 834 1.26 4.83 -15.08
CA ALA A 834 2.15 5.26 -14.01
C ALA A 834 3.60 5.21 -14.52
N THR A 835 4.36 6.26 -14.22
CA THR A 835 5.67 6.47 -14.83
C THR A 835 6.57 7.29 -13.91
N ALA A 836 7.81 6.84 -13.72
CA ALA A 836 8.79 7.55 -12.92
C ALA A 836 9.04 8.99 -13.42
N GLY A 837 9.35 9.92 -12.51
CA GLY A 837 9.89 11.23 -12.84
C GLY A 837 11.36 11.23 -13.28
N GLY A 838 12.06 10.09 -13.15
CA GLY A 838 13.48 9.93 -13.45
C GLY A 838 13.81 9.96 -14.95
N SER A 839 14.72 10.86 -15.35
CA SER A 839 15.11 11.11 -16.75
C SER A 839 15.59 9.85 -17.51
N GLU A 840 16.29 8.98 -16.81
CA GLU A 840 16.90 7.74 -17.30
C GLU A 840 15.83 6.67 -17.58
N LYS A 841 14.82 6.55 -16.70
CA LYS A 841 13.68 5.64 -16.86
C LYS A 841 12.75 6.13 -17.98
N LEU A 842 12.41 7.42 -17.98
CA LEU A 842 11.61 8.08 -19.02
C LEU A 842 12.22 7.91 -20.43
N SER A 843 13.55 7.87 -20.54
CA SER A 843 14.25 7.67 -21.82
C SER A 843 13.99 6.30 -22.47
N ASN A 844 13.62 5.28 -21.68
CA ASN A 844 13.28 3.94 -22.15
C ASN A 844 11.79 3.77 -22.47
N LEU A 845 10.91 4.58 -21.85
CA LEU A 845 9.45 4.48 -21.95
C LEU A 845 8.90 4.79 -23.36
N ASN A 846 9.67 5.53 -24.18
CA ASN A 846 9.32 5.87 -25.56
C ASN A 846 8.01 6.70 -25.69
N LEU A 847 7.86 7.73 -24.83
CA LEU A 847 6.71 8.66 -24.77
C LEU A 847 6.10 8.99 -26.15
N SER A 848 6.93 9.42 -27.12
CA SER A 848 6.47 9.85 -28.45
C SER A 848 5.77 8.78 -29.31
N ALA A 849 5.88 7.49 -28.96
CA ALA A 849 5.19 6.40 -29.63
C ALA A 849 3.97 5.87 -28.84
N ILE A 850 3.96 6.03 -27.51
CA ILE A 850 2.83 5.60 -26.66
C ILE A 850 1.75 6.68 -26.55
N ASP A 851 2.11 7.96 -26.65
CA ASP A 851 1.20 9.09 -26.42
C ASP A 851 -0.12 9.09 -27.21
N PRO A 852 -0.19 8.63 -28.48
CA PRO A 852 -1.44 8.53 -29.23
C PRO A 852 -2.48 7.55 -28.67
N TYR A 853 -2.10 6.72 -27.68
CA TYR A 853 -2.89 5.61 -27.15
C TYR A 853 -3.14 5.65 -25.64
N VAL A 854 -2.50 6.60 -24.95
CA VAL A 854 -2.63 6.85 -23.49
C VAL A 854 -3.50 8.08 -23.29
N ASP A 855 -4.47 8.02 -22.37
CA ASP A 855 -5.36 9.12 -22.02
C ASP A 855 -4.69 10.08 -21.00
N PHE A 856 -4.02 9.55 -19.98
CA PHE A 856 -3.23 10.34 -19.02
C PHE A 856 -2.05 9.57 -18.40
N TYR A 857 -1.06 10.31 -17.89
CA TYR A 857 0.14 9.78 -17.23
C TYR A 857 0.11 10.11 -15.75
N ASN A 858 0.23 9.11 -14.89
CA ASN A 858 0.42 9.26 -13.44
C ASN A 858 1.93 9.39 -13.17
N VAL A 859 2.45 10.62 -13.23
CA VAL A 859 3.90 10.85 -13.12
C VAL A 859 4.32 10.77 -11.66
N MET A 860 4.99 9.68 -11.30
CA MET A 860 5.55 9.43 -9.96
C MET A 860 6.73 10.39 -9.71
N ALA A 861 6.38 11.61 -9.26
CA ALA A 861 7.30 12.68 -8.91
C ALA A 861 7.60 12.67 -7.39
N TYR A 862 7.80 11.46 -6.89
CA TYR A 862 8.24 11.09 -5.55
C TYR A 862 9.33 10.02 -5.66
N ASP A 863 9.77 9.42 -4.55
CA ASP A 863 10.85 8.42 -4.51
C ASP A 863 12.19 8.90 -5.09
N PHE A 864 12.40 10.21 -5.09
CA PHE A 864 13.65 10.83 -5.51
C PHE A 864 14.81 10.54 -4.54
N HIS A 865 14.49 10.39 -3.25
CA HIS A 865 15.42 10.07 -2.15
C HIS A 865 14.72 9.17 -1.12
N GLY A 866 15.46 8.25 -0.48
CA GLY A 866 14.87 7.32 0.49
C GLY A 866 15.91 6.49 1.25
N GLY A 867 15.43 5.58 2.11
CA GLY A 867 16.26 4.76 3.02
C GLY A 867 17.30 3.83 2.36
N TRP A 868 17.29 3.70 1.02
CA TRP A 868 18.38 3.10 0.24
C TRP A 868 19.65 3.98 0.20
N GLU A 869 19.53 5.26 0.52
CA GLU A 869 20.63 6.21 0.69
C GLU A 869 20.97 6.41 2.17
N ASN A 870 22.26 6.67 2.47
CA ASN A 870 22.72 6.94 3.85
C ASN A 870 22.84 8.46 4.11
N GLN A 871 21.99 9.24 3.43
CA GLN A 871 21.95 10.70 3.51
C GLN A 871 20.50 11.15 3.29
N THR A 872 20.01 12.06 4.13
CA THR A 872 18.66 12.64 4.02
C THR A 872 18.48 13.39 2.71
N GLY A 873 17.34 13.23 2.04
CA GLY A 873 16.98 13.98 0.84
C GLY A 873 15.47 14.13 0.68
N HIS A 874 15.03 15.19 0.00
CA HIS A 874 13.61 15.48 -0.21
C HIS A 874 13.02 14.53 -1.25
N GLN A 875 12.11 13.63 -0.85
CA GLN A 875 11.61 12.59 -1.77
C GLN A 875 10.77 13.13 -2.94
N ALA A 876 10.20 14.33 -2.82
CA ALA A 876 9.23 14.90 -3.77
C ALA A 876 9.37 16.43 -3.95
N ALA A 877 10.59 16.96 -3.86
CA ALA A 877 10.89 18.39 -4.00
C ALA A 877 10.42 18.98 -5.34
N MET A 878 9.95 20.24 -5.33
CA MET A 878 9.52 20.89 -6.56
C MET A 878 10.68 21.09 -7.53
N THR A 879 11.85 21.51 -7.05
CA THR A 879 12.96 21.92 -7.92
C THR A 879 14.31 21.82 -7.22
N GLY A 880 15.40 21.91 -8.00
CA GLY A 880 16.72 22.24 -7.45
C GLY A 880 17.54 21.06 -6.94
N ASP A 881 17.12 19.81 -7.15
CA ASP A 881 18.00 18.67 -6.88
C ASP A 881 19.23 18.68 -7.82
N SER A 882 20.36 18.25 -7.26
CA SER A 882 21.65 18.14 -7.92
C SER A 882 21.73 17.02 -8.97
N ASN A 883 20.93 15.96 -8.84
CA ASN A 883 20.80 14.86 -9.81
C ASN A 883 19.63 15.08 -10.79
N LYS A 884 18.77 16.07 -10.51
CA LYS A 884 17.51 16.42 -11.19
C LYS A 884 16.34 15.47 -10.91
N TYR A 885 16.32 14.84 -9.75
CA TYR A 885 15.13 14.18 -9.25
C TYR A 885 14.26 15.22 -8.52
N ASP A 886 13.52 16.00 -9.30
CA ASP A 886 12.59 17.04 -8.84
C ASP A 886 11.37 17.18 -9.77
N VAL A 887 10.25 17.72 -9.27
CA VAL A 887 8.98 17.85 -10.01
C VAL A 887 9.16 18.67 -11.29
N THR A 888 9.87 19.80 -11.25
CA THR A 888 10.08 20.67 -12.41
C THR A 888 10.78 19.93 -13.55
N THR A 889 11.83 19.16 -13.23
CA THR A 889 12.55 18.37 -14.21
C THR A 889 11.68 17.21 -14.72
N ALA A 890 11.01 16.47 -13.83
CA ALA A 890 10.11 15.38 -14.20
C ALA A 890 9.05 15.82 -15.21
N VAL A 891 8.38 16.94 -14.96
CA VAL A 891 7.36 17.53 -15.86
C VAL A 891 7.99 18.05 -17.15
N SER A 892 9.19 18.65 -17.09
CA SER A 892 9.87 19.19 -18.28
C SER A 892 10.14 18.13 -19.36
N PHE A 893 10.31 16.85 -19.01
CA PHE A 893 10.50 15.79 -20.00
C PHE A 893 9.25 15.52 -20.86
N PHE A 894 8.05 15.70 -20.29
CA PHE A 894 6.80 15.60 -21.05
C PHE A 894 6.60 16.83 -21.95
N GLU A 895 6.96 18.03 -21.47
CA GLU A 895 6.97 19.27 -22.26
C GLU A 895 7.98 19.20 -23.43
N GLU A 896 9.20 18.72 -23.18
CA GLU A 896 10.24 18.50 -24.22
C GLU A 896 9.89 17.39 -25.21
N ALA A 897 9.18 16.34 -24.76
CA ALA A 897 8.65 15.29 -25.64
C ALA A 897 7.46 15.76 -26.50
N GLY A 898 6.85 16.90 -26.18
CA GLY A 898 5.70 17.46 -26.88
C GLY A 898 4.36 16.80 -26.51
N VAL A 899 4.28 16.16 -25.34
CA VAL A 899 3.04 15.65 -24.75
C VAL A 899 2.14 16.83 -24.38
N ASP A 900 0.83 16.72 -24.58
CA ASP A 900 -0.11 17.72 -24.06
C ASP A 900 -0.13 17.63 -22.53
N LEU A 901 0.34 18.68 -21.85
CA LEU A 901 0.45 18.69 -20.39
C LEU A 901 -0.88 18.49 -19.66
N SER A 902 -2.03 18.70 -20.32
CA SER A 902 -3.34 18.35 -19.74
C SER A 902 -3.55 16.83 -19.56
N LYS A 903 -2.63 16.00 -20.08
CA LYS A 903 -2.53 14.55 -19.82
C LYS A 903 -1.59 14.19 -18.68
N VAL A 904 -0.74 15.13 -18.21
CA VAL A 904 0.25 14.88 -17.16
C VAL A 904 -0.40 15.08 -15.79
N VAL A 905 -0.61 14.01 -15.04
CA VAL A 905 -1.13 14.03 -13.67
C VAL A 905 0.07 13.94 -12.72
N LEU A 906 0.20 14.91 -11.82
CA LEU A 906 1.32 15.01 -10.89
C LEU A 906 1.13 14.04 -9.71
N GLY A 907 1.93 12.98 -9.65
CA GLY A 907 1.99 12.07 -8.51
C GLY A 907 2.64 12.72 -7.28
N VAL A 908 2.03 12.47 -6.12
CA VAL A 908 2.41 13.02 -4.81
C VAL A 908 2.33 11.90 -3.77
N PRO A 909 3.29 11.80 -2.83
CA PRO A 909 3.29 10.73 -1.84
C PRO A 909 2.38 11.12 -0.66
N ALA A 910 1.48 10.21 -0.26
CA ALA A 910 0.70 10.31 0.99
C ALA A 910 1.45 9.69 2.20
N TYR A 911 2.76 9.56 2.10
CA TYR A 911 3.65 8.88 3.05
C TYR A 911 5.01 9.57 3.02
N THR A 912 5.87 9.30 3.98
CA THR A 912 7.21 9.87 4.04
C THR A 912 8.31 8.89 3.67
N ARG A 913 9.49 9.45 3.41
CA ARG A 913 10.74 8.71 3.48
C ARG A 913 11.61 9.36 4.55
N ALA A 914 12.09 8.52 5.47
CA ALA A 914 12.69 8.94 6.73
C ALA A 914 14.03 8.25 7.00
N TRP A 915 14.84 8.87 7.86
CA TRP A 915 16.15 8.40 8.31
C TRP A 915 16.30 8.72 9.81
N GLY A 916 16.77 7.77 10.60
CA GLY A 916 17.21 7.99 11.99
C GLY A 916 18.72 8.20 12.08
N GLY A 917 19.20 8.59 13.27
CA GLY A 917 20.61 8.84 13.54
C GLY A 917 21.14 10.16 12.95
N VAL A 918 20.25 11.13 12.71
CA VAL A 918 20.53 12.34 11.92
C VAL A 918 20.99 13.50 12.82
N ASP A 919 22.30 13.75 12.84
CA ASP A 919 22.89 14.99 13.38
C ASP A 919 22.30 16.24 12.68
N ASP A 920 21.98 17.32 13.41
CA ASP A 920 21.42 18.57 12.86
C ASP A 920 22.25 19.20 11.73
N GLY A 921 23.58 19.09 11.79
CA GLY A 921 24.52 19.59 10.78
C GLY A 921 24.59 21.12 10.62
N GLY A 922 23.77 21.90 11.33
CA GLY A 922 23.49 23.31 11.07
C GLY A 922 22.46 23.55 9.96
N THR A 923 21.72 22.51 9.56
CA THR A 923 20.69 22.54 8.51
C THR A 923 19.43 21.74 8.89
N PHE A 924 19.20 21.50 10.19
CA PHE A 924 18.05 20.72 10.69
C PHE A 924 17.97 19.33 10.06
N GLY A 925 19.10 18.62 10.06
CA GLY A 925 19.24 17.29 9.51
C GLY A 925 19.33 17.21 7.97
N TYR A 926 18.92 18.25 7.24
CA TYR A 926 18.93 18.20 5.77
C TYR A 926 20.34 18.07 5.18
N GLN A 927 20.47 17.17 4.21
CA GLN A 927 21.71 16.65 3.61
C GLN A 927 22.73 16.09 4.61
N GLN A 928 22.32 15.67 5.82
CA GLN A 928 23.20 15.00 6.78
C GLN A 928 23.13 13.48 6.62
N LEU A 929 24.06 12.78 7.29
CA LEU A 929 24.08 11.32 7.31
C LEU A 929 22.97 10.79 8.23
N GLY A 930 22.37 9.68 7.84
CA GLY A 930 21.37 8.94 8.62
C GLY A 930 21.08 7.58 7.98
N SER A 931 20.18 6.80 8.55
CA SER A 931 19.80 5.48 7.99
C SER A 931 18.30 5.25 8.04
N GLY A 932 17.71 4.79 6.94
CA GLY A 932 16.28 4.45 6.91
C GLY A 932 15.91 3.34 7.90
N VAL A 933 16.79 2.36 8.09
CA VAL A 933 16.59 1.27 9.07
C VAL A 933 16.78 1.69 10.53
N GLU A 934 17.11 2.96 10.79
CA GLU A 934 17.19 3.55 12.14
C GLU A 934 16.02 4.51 12.43
N ALA A 935 15.10 4.74 11.48
CA ALA A 935 13.81 5.40 11.71
C ALA A 935 12.70 4.35 11.89
N GLU A 936 11.83 4.49 12.89
CA GLU A 936 10.87 3.42 13.28
C GLU A 936 9.85 3.10 12.17
N GLY A 937 9.20 4.12 11.61
CA GLY A 937 8.18 3.98 10.56
C GLY A 937 6.81 3.47 11.06
N SER A 938 5.77 3.60 10.22
CA SER A 938 4.41 3.13 10.56
C SER A 938 4.24 1.62 10.38
N PHE A 939 4.83 1.08 9.31
CA PHE A 939 4.77 -0.35 8.95
C PHE A 939 6.11 -0.90 8.42
N GLU A 940 6.99 -0.02 7.93
CA GLU A 940 8.33 -0.36 7.42
C GLU A 940 9.32 0.72 7.86
N ALA A 941 10.51 0.31 8.32
CA ALA A 941 11.53 1.24 8.83
C ALA A 941 11.95 2.25 7.75
N GLY A 942 11.92 3.54 8.10
CA GLY A 942 12.17 4.64 7.16
C GLY A 942 10.97 5.05 6.30
N VAL A 943 9.75 4.56 6.59
CA VAL A 943 8.49 4.98 5.94
C VAL A 943 7.39 5.20 6.99
N TYR A 944 6.90 6.42 7.11
CA TYR A 944 5.69 6.74 7.88
C TYR A 944 4.50 7.00 6.94
N ASP A 945 3.31 6.58 7.35
CA ASP A 945 2.06 7.05 6.78
C ASP A 945 1.88 8.54 7.14
N TYR A 946 1.44 9.37 6.19
CA TYR A 946 1.27 10.81 6.44
C TYR A 946 0.37 11.09 7.64
N LYS A 947 -0.72 10.33 7.80
CA LYS A 947 -1.68 10.43 8.92
C LYS A 947 -1.03 10.32 10.31
N ASP A 948 0.07 9.58 10.42
CA ASP A 948 0.77 9.34 11.69
C ASP A 948 1.74 10.49 11.96
N ILE A 949 2.67 10.76 11.03
CA ILE A 949 3.68 11.81 11.19
C ILE A 949 3.07 13.23 11.26
N VAL A 950 1.94 13.49 10.59
CA VAL A 950 1.22 14.77 10.74
C VAL A 950 0.56 14.89 12.11
N THR A 951 0.18 13.77 12.73
CA THR A 951 -0.28 13.76 14.13
C THR A 951 0.85 14.14 15.07
N ASP A 952 2.08 13.70 14.80
CA ASP A 952 3.27 14.09 15.59
C ASP A 952 3.65 15.56 15.41
N VAL A 953 3.50 16.12 14.19
CA VAL A 953 3.63 17.57 13.93
C VAL A 953 2.60 18.37 14.73
N ILE A 954 1.29 18.11 14.56
CA ILE A 954 0.24 18.91 15.23
C ILE A 954 0.18 18.72 16.75
N THR A 955 0.85 17.69 17.29
CA THR A 955 1.01 17.48 18.75
C THR A 955 2.31 18.05 19.31
N GLY A 956 3.22 18.56 18.46
CA GLY A 956 4.51 19.10 18.87
C GLY A 956 5.48 18.03 19.38
N GLN A 957 5.46 16.84 18.76
CA GLN A 957 6.44 15.77 18.98
C GLN A 957 7.62 15.86 17.99
N THR A 958 7.41 16.44 16.80
CA THR A 958 8.44 16.78 15.82
C THR A 958 8.16 18.18 15.26
N ASP A 959 9.21 18.98 14.99
CA ASP A 959 9.07 20.32 14.42
C ASP A 959 8.91 20.22 12.88
N LEU A 960 8.14 21.11 12.25
CA LEU A 960 7.92 21.13 10.80
C LEU A 960 8.72 22.24 10.09
N TYR A 961 9.39 21.88 9.00
CA TYR A 961 10.33 22.73 8.27
C TYR A 961 9.97 22.90 6.79
N TRP A 962 10.22 24.09 6.25
CA TRP A 962 10.16 24.39 4.81
C TRP A 962 11.58 24.67 4.26
N ASP A 963 12.06 23.88 3.31
CA ASP A 963 13.25 24.22 2.51
C ASP A 963 12.86 25.13 1.35
N ASP A 964 13.12 26.43 1.50
CA ASP A 964 12.77 27.44 0.49
C ASP A 964 13.75 27.49 -0.71
N ASN A 965 14.70 26.55 -0.78
CA ASN A 965 15.58 26.35 -1.94
C ASN A 965 15.05 25.21 -2.81
N GLY A 966 14.68 24.06 -2.20
CA GLY A 966 14.08 22.91 -2.90
C GLY A 966 12.55 23.01 -3.10
N LYS A 967 11.92 23.88 -2.32
CA LYS A 967 10.46 24.01 -2.15
C LYS A 967 9.85 22.67 -1.74
N ALA A 968 10.31 22.18 -0.60
CA ALA A 968 9.96 20.88 -0.02
C ALA A 968 9.76 21.01 1.50
N ALA A 969 8.87 20.21 2.06
CA ALA A 969 8.68 20.11 3.50
C ALA A 969 9.39 18.88 4.09
N PHE A 970 9.80 19.00 5.34
CA PHE A 970 10.31 17.89 6.15
C PHE A 970 9.98 18.11 7.63
N SER A 971 9.85 17.03 8.39
CA SER A 971 9.85 17.10 9.86
C SER A 971 11.19 16.61 10.41
N TYR A 972 11.59 17.13 11.58
CA TYR A 972 12.82 16.75 12.26
C TYR A 972 12.67 16.98 13.78
N ASP A 973 12.98 15.96 14.59
CA ASP A 973 12.87 16.04 16.06
C ASP A 973 14.22 16.25 16.78
N GLY A 974 15.34 16.07 16.05
CA GLY A 974 16.69 16.06 16.58
C GLY A 974 17.45 14.73 16.39
N ASP A 975 16.80 13.67 15.92
CA ASP A 975 17.39 12.35 15.64
C ASP A 975 16.77 11.69 14.38
N GLU A 976 15.45 11.76 14.21
CA GLU A 976 14.75 11.33 12.98
C GLU A 976 14.41 12.51 12.06
N TRP A 977 14.68 12.34 10.76
CA TRP A 977 14.40 13.30 9.69
C TRP A 977 13.50 12.66 8.63
N SER A 978 12.40 13.32 8.24
CA SER A 978 11.33 12.73 7.44
C SER A 978 10.83 13.70 6.37
N SER A 979 10.95 13.35 5.08
CA SER A 979 10.47 14.21 3.98
C SER A 979 8.98 13.99 3.73
N ILE A 980 8.20 15.06 3.88
CA ILE A 980 6.74 15.04 4.10
C ILE A 980 6.02 15.99 3.12
N GLU A 981 4.76 15.70 2.80
CA GLU A 981 3.82 16.63 2.17
C GLU A 981 2.82 17.13 3.22
N THR A 982 2.30 18.35 3.06
CA THR A 982 1.22 18.87 3.91
C THR A 982 0.15 19.51 3.04
N THR A 983 -1.04 19.77 3.59
CA THR A 983 -2.11 20.47 2.86
C THR A 983 -1.66 21.83 2.29
N ALA A 984 -0.67 22.49 2.91
CA ALA A 984 0.01 23.65 2.34
C ALA A 984 0.88 23.34 1.11
N THR A 985 1.68 22.26 1.12
CA THR A 985 2.47 21.86 -0.08
C THR A 985 1.58 21.36 -1.21
N ILE A 986 0.47 20.68 -0.89
CA ILE A 986 -0.59 20.33 -1.84
C ILE A 986 -1.19 21.58 -2.48
N ALA A 987 -1.52 22.61 -1.68
CA ALA A 987 -2.03 23.88 -2.21
C ALA A 987 -1.03 24.56 -3.16
N GLY A 988 0.27 24.48 -2.85
CA GLY A 988 1.34 24.91 -3.74
C GLY A 988 1.43 24.10 -5.04
N LYS A 989 1.47 22.76 -4.94
CA LYS A 989 1.47 21.85 -6.09
C LYS A 989 0.23 22.02 -6.97
N ALA A 990 -0.92 22.32 -6.38
CA ALA A 990 -2.14 22.68 -7.10
C ALA A 990 -2.01 24.00 -7.88
N ALA A 991 -1.32 25.02 -7.34
CA ALA A 991 -1.02 26.25 -8.07
C ALA A 991 -0.08 26.01 -9.27
N TYR A 992 0.94 25.16 -9.11
CA TYR A 992 1.82 24.73 -10.21
C TYR A 992 1.06 23.95 -11.31
N ILE A 993 0.18 23.03 -10.90
CA ILE A 993 -0.75 22.31 -11.81
C ILE A 993 -1.62 23.29 -12.61
N GLN A 994 -2.10 24.37 -11.98
CA GLN A 994 -2.90 25.39 -12.66
C GLN A 994 -2.05 26.26 -13.63
N GLU A 995 -0.81 26.64 -13.27
CA GLU A 995 0.06 27.45 -14.14
C GLU A 995 0.56 26.68 -15.37
N LYS A 996 1.12 25.47 -15.18
CA LYS A 996 1.60 24.60 -16.27
C LYS A 996 0.45 23.90 -17.02
N ASN A 997 -0.81 24.10 -16.57
CA ASN A 997 -2.01 23.42 -17.05
C ASN A 997 -1.90 21.87 -17.04
N LEU A 998 -1.33 21.31 -15.98
CA LEU A 998 -1.24 19.86 -15.78
C LEU A 998 -2.62 19.22 -15.65
N GLY A 999 -2.75 17.95 -16.01
CA GLY A 999 -4.02 17.20 -16.01
C GLY A 999 -4.67 17.01 -14.64
N GLY A 1000 -3.90 17.03 -13.56
CA GLY A 1000 -4.42 16.82 -12.21
C GLY A 1000 -3.34 16.45 -11.19
N MET A 1001 -3.77 15.86 -10.08
CA MET A 1001 -2.91 15.29 -9.04
C MET A 1001 -3.22 13.79 -8.83
N MET A 1002 -2.21 13.01 -8.48
CA MET A 1002 -2.29 11.58 -8.18
C MET A 1002 -1.69 11.30 -6.80
N PHE A 1003 -2.25 10.36 -6.05
CA PHE A 1003 -1.79 9.99 -4.70
C PHE A 1003 -1.49 8.50 -4.56
N TRP A 1004 -0.25 8.19 -4.16
CA TRP A 1004 0.16 6.88 -3.65
C TRP A 1004 0.40 7.00 -2.13
N ALA A 1005 -0.33 6.30 -1.26
CA ALA A 1005 -1.58 5.57 -1.49
C ALA A 1005 -2.65 5.95 -0.45
N LEU A 1006 -3.91 5.53 -0.67
CA LEU A 1006 -5.03 5.96 0.16
C LEU A 1006 -4.96 5.48 1.61
N SER A 1007 -4.29 4.36 1.89
CA SER A 1007 -4.19 3.89 3.28
C SER A 1007 -3.37 4.82 4.18
N ASN A 1008 -2.51 5.66 3.59
CA ASN A 1008 -1.56 6.51 4.29
C ASN A 1008 -2.09 7.93 4.60
N ASP A 1009 -3.12 8.41 3.88
CA ASP A 1009 -3.64 9.79 4.01
C ASP A 1009 -4.42 10.03 5.31
N ALA A 1010 -4.47 11.29 5.75
CA ALA A 1010 -5.29 11.75 6.85
C ALA A 1010 -6.77 11.90 6.43
N LYS A 1011 -7.64 12.32 7.36
CA LYS A 1011 -9.09 12.52 7.11
C LYS A 1011 -9.52 13.94 7.47
N GLY A 1012 -10.41 14.54 6.69
CA GLY A 1012 -10.90 15.91 6.91
C GLY A 1012 -9.86 16.99 6.55
N GLU A 1013 -9.79 18.07 7.32
CA GLU A 1013 -8.97 19.27 7.04
C GLU A 1013 -7.44 19.01 6.91
N LEU A 1014 -6.97 17.82 7.27
CA LEU A 1014 -5.58 17.38 7.05
C LEU A 1014 -5.40 16.50 5.79
N SER A 1015 -6.45 15.98 5.16
CA SER A 1015 -6.33 15.09 3.99
C SER A 1015 -5.68 15.81 2.81
N LEU A 1016 -4.64 15.18 2.27
CA LEU A 1016 -3.95 15.66 1.07
C LEU A 1016 -4.86 15.51 -0.17
N VAL A 1017 -5.65 14.43 -0.22
CA VAL A 1017 -6.61 14.16 -1.31
C VAL A 1017 -7.76 15.17 -1.30
N GLU A 1018 -8.40 15.41 -0.14
CA GLU A 1018 -9.51 16.37 -0.03
C GLU A 1018 -9.03 17.80 -0.37
N THR A 1019 -7.85 18.20 0.10
CA THR A 1019 -7.25 19.52 -0.22
C THR A 1019 -7.01 19.70 -1.72
N ALA A 1020 -6.63 18.64 -2.43
CA ALA A 1020 -6.39 18.71 -3.87
C ALA A 1020 -7.69 18.83 -4.69
N ASP A 1021 -8.75 18.09 -4.34
CA ASP A 1021 -10.06 18.25 -4.99
C ASP A 1021 -10.66 19.63 -4.70
N ASP A 1022 -10.58 20.11 -3.46
CA ASP A 1022 -11.07 21.42 -3.05
C ASP A 1022 -10.47 22.54 -3.92
N ILE A 1023 -9.15 22.57 -4.10
CA ILE A 1023 -8.46 23.63 -4.86
C ILE A 1023 -8.58 23.43 -6.38
N LEU A 1024 -8.40 22.21 -6.89
CA LEU A 1024 -8.36 21.97 -8.34
C LEU A 1024 -9.74 21.91 -8.97
N ARG A 1025 -10.79 21.57 -8.21
CA ARG A 1025 -12.12 21.22 -8.74
C ARG A 1025 -13.27 21.97 -8.05
N GLN A 1026 -13.28 22.08 -6.72
CA GLN A 1026 -14.34 22.83 -6.01
C GLN A 1026 -14.13 24.35 -6.05
N GLY A 1027 -12.89 24.80 -6.26
CA GLY A 1027 -12.51 26.21 -6.38
C GLY A 1027 -12.14 26.89 -5.07
N ALA A 1028 -11.69 26.13 -4.07
CA ALA A 1028 -11.08 26.66 -2.86
C ALA A 1028 -9.81 27.47 -3.17
N SER A 1029 -9.53 28.49 -2.35
CA SER A 1029 -8.34 29.33 -2.51
C SER A 1029 -7.12 28.70 -1.84
N TYR A 1030 -5.95 28.82 -2.48
CA TYR A 1030 -4.63 28.55 -1.88
C TYR A 1030 -4.50 29.10 -0.45
N VAL A 1031 -4.92 30.35 -0.21
CA VAL A 1031 -4.81 31.00 1.10
C VAL A 1031 -5.58 30.24 2.18
N GLY A 1032 -6.88 29.98 1.98
CA GLY A 1032 -7.68 29.22 2.95
C GLY A 1032 -7.23 27.78 3.19
N ALA A 1033 -6.58 27.13 2.21
CA ALA A 1033 -5.98 25.82 2.41
C ALA A 1033 -4.70 25.88 3.27
N VAL A 1034 -3.88 26.93 3.10
CA VAL A 1034 -2.69 27.18 3.91
C VAL A 1034 -3.06 27.67 5.32
N GLU A 1035 -4.15 28.45 5.47
CA GLU A 1035 -4.68 28.89 6.78
C GLU A 1035 -5.20 27.73 7.65
N ASN A 1036 -5.53 26.58 7.05
CA ASN A 1036 -5.95 25.36 7.73
C ASN A 1036 -4.84 24.30 7.86
N ALA A 1037 -3.66 24.53 7.28
CA ALA A 1037 -2.55 23.59 7.29
C ALA A 1037 -1.76 23.65 8.61
N PRO A 1038 -0.98 22.60 8.94
CA PRO A 1038 0.07 22.71 9.96
C PRO A 1038 1.04 23.85 9.62
N GLU A 1039 1.28 24.75 10.58
CA GLU A 1039 2.25 25.85 10.42
C GLU A 1039 3.69 25.31 10.34
N PHE A 1040 4.54 25.98 9.55
CA PHE A 1040 5.98 25.70 9.53
C PHE A 1040 6.67 26.42 10.71
N ASP A 1041 7.24 25.67 11.65
CA ASP A 1041 8.03 26.21 12.76
C ASP A 1041 9.28 26.97 12.27
N TYR A 1042 9.88 26.50 11.17
CA TYR A 1042 11.11 27.05 10.62
C TYR A 1042 11.14 27.04 9.08
N ILE A 1043 11.83 28.04 8.50
CA ILE A 1043 12.09 28.16 7.07
C ILE A 1043 13.61 28.18 6.81
N LEU A 1044 14.07 27.30 5.92
CA LEU A 1044 15.48 27.09 5.59
C LEU A 1044 15.84 27.73 4.23
N GLY A 1045 16.59 28.83 4.27
CA GLY A 1045 17.18 29.46 3.08
C GLY A 1045 16.20 30.29 2.25
N GLY A 1046 16.39 30.28 0.92
CA GLY A 1046 15.55 31.00 -0.04
C GLY A 1046 15.31 32.48 0.26
N ASN A 1047 14.05 32.92 0.25
CA ASN A 1047 13.62 34.27 0.65
C ASN A 1047 13.26 34.38 2.15
N GLY A 1048 12.97 33.25 2.81
CA GLY A 1048 12.56 33.17 4.22
C GLY A 1048 11.05 33.24 4.47
N GLU A 1049 10.22 33.03 3.44
CA GLU A 1049 8.75 33.05 3.45
C GLU A 1049 8.22 31.75 2.79
N PHE A 1050 7.02 31.30 3.16
CA PHE A 1050 6.29 30.26 2.43
C PHE A 1050 5.17 30.94 1.63
N SER A 1051 5.17 30.80 0.30
CA SER A 1051 4.27 31.56 -0.56
C SER A 1051 3.86 30.86 -1.85
N ILE A 1052 2.79 31.33 -2.48
CA ILE A 1052 2.37 30.85 -3.81
C ILE A 1052 3.42 31.16 -4.90
N SER A 1053 4.28 32.17 -4.69
CA SER A 1053 5.42 32.49 -5.56
C SER A 1053 6.54 31.44 -5.53
N ASP A 1054 6.50 30.50 -4.58
CA ASP A 1054 7.49 29.43 -4.49
C ASP A 1054 7.12 28.22 -5.34
N PHE A 1055 5.86 28.15 -5.79
CA PHE A 1055 5.33 27.13 -6.69
C PHE A 1055 4.97 27.67 -8.08
N THR A 1056 4.98 29.00 -8.28
CA THR A 1056 4.62 29.65 -9.54
C THR A 1056 5.80 30.41 -10.15
N ALA A 1057 5.82 30.54 -11.48
CA ALA A 1057 6.96 30.96 -12.29
C ALA A 1057 8.22 30.10 -12.11
N LEU A 1058 8.07 28.86 -11.63
CA LEU A 1058 9.10 27.82 -11.71
C LEU A 1058 9.34 27.43 -13.19
N ALA A 1059 10.60 27.14 -13.53
CA ALA A 1059 11.04 26.88 -14.90
C ALA A 1059 10.43 25.57 -15.47
#